data_AF-A4C3N6-F1
#
_entry.id   AF-A4C3N6-F1
#
_cell.length_a   1.000
_cell.length_b   1.000
_cell.length_c   1.000
_cell.angle_alpha   90.00
_cell.angle_beta   90.00
_cell.angle_gamma   90.00
#
_symmetry.space_group_name_H-M   'P 1'
#
loop_
_entity.id
_entity.type
_entity.pdbx_description
1 polymer ?
#
loop_
_entity_poly.entity_id
_entity_poly.type
_entity_poly.pdbx_seq_one_letter_code
_entity_poly.pdbx_strand_id
1 'polypeptide(L)'
;MNRIILICCFSLLTACGGGSDSTPDLPPQPSPPPTDPLSQYINVKEAYTGNASPAALNNATLGQVYVYIALLAPELLPDYNDDPGSVGASCSGGGSLNITNGSSDNEKYVSFDNCSEDGMVTNGKATVRANKFSANGELIDSTIIFENIQVKSLLDTDLISERVLSGTSQFKELGEDCSKTEEIHNLLFTDPQTKHQLLYSDFKTHRVGSPNGLCSNNNNSFYVKGDIFDSDLGYWQVRTTKLFMLKTLGSAFEEQGSLTIKGANDSSSTLAVEFYSEQRGNLTSNYPYYRIALLNAANTTTTQTEYIFLQEYFNASMLFDFADDDGDGMTNGWEVAFGFNPLDATDAALDFDGDGYSNLDEYHYWGHPTNIKILPKIADISISLTHEPKNYGATIEVDALISSNADSSQTAIVDVTYTTQAPTQFDSKTYQSHRLCTVSEDLLQLSCQINHLKPGNYQNHKVYLTADKNNTSAVTSSLLAKVAYLGHDFDTTNDNATIEIARLPIDAQFGFSVPHDQLNIIMLVGEQEEAEFSFIQKETASGTIDPLNHFKVQLQLPEFATLLSAQCYEQTTYTWYNCLEKNQLIFTDNGGYRNAYNKFKLTISGHTQGQGHISFTAKSDSTNEQAIGFATFPLVVGQPTQVIQQQIDTAPNMSTITVPNGIYLGPLDLSNKQIQLQAQSQNATLYFNGADYPLFNEATIKLGQSSQLIGFTLASHYITVDEGHSQINNNLFDGTQYHLPSTTIMNNSTLTLAQNRFVGSALDTGYLYDYIREQYHCPYIETGTYYKDENATTINAINNVYSGNLLTHPDIYFACDFIRAYPEAKITMNNNTFQGIGRVLELVYRSGVTPHYEVNMTNNIISNSRFIIENGSYGSTLKDFSAASTFNLINNLIFEVETPFFNMLNKQKETGSVLADPLINYLGYQQANSPSIDTGADITLSIDINGTERPLDGDNNGSKLIDIGAIEFQIN
;
A
#
# COMPACT_ATOMS: atom_id res chain seq x y z
N MET A 1 10.55 -42.89 -37.94
CA MET A 1 10.57 -43.37 -39.33
C MET A 1 10.41 -42.15 -40.21
N ASN A 2 11.24 -41.99 -41.23
CA ASN A 2 11.39 -40.83 -42.14
C ASN A 2 12.74 -40.11 -42.03
N ARG A 3 13.84 -40.82 -41.80
CA ARG A 3 15.13 -40.34 -42.31
C ARG A 3 15.28 -40.85 -43.72
N ILE A 4 15.82 -40.09 -44.66
CA ILE A 4 16.43 -40.74 -45.82
C ILE A 4 17.68 -41.47 -45.28
N ILE A 5 17.51 -42.67 -44.69
CA ILE A 5 18.58 -43.49 -44.09
C ILE A 5 19.65 -43.85 -45.14
N LEU A 6 19.28 -43.74 -46.43
CA LEU A 6 20.17 -43.75 -47.57
C LEU A 6 21.38 -42.80 -47.46
N ILE A 7 21.30 -41.70 -46.69
CA ILE A 7 22.38 -40.71 -46.55
C ILE A 7 23.26 -40.95 -45.30
N CYS A 8 22.75 -41.59 -44.24
CA CYS A 8 23.50 -41.82 -43.00
C CYS A 8 24.28 -43.17 -42.95
N CYS A 9 24.03 -44.11 -43.86
CA CYS A 9 24.63 -45.46 -43.78
C CYS A 9 26.14 -45.56 -44.11
N PHE A 10 26.88 -44.46 -44.28
CA PHE A 10 28.26 -44.48 -44.81
C PHE A 10 29.37 -43.99 -43.87
N SER A 11 29.10 -43.76 -42.58
CA SER A 11 30.10 -43.29 -41.62
C SER A 11 31.10 -44.34 -41.10
N LEU A 12 31.08 -45.60 -41.59
CA LEU A 12 31.98 -46.68 -41.12
C LEU A 12 32.91 -47.28 -42.19
N LEU A 13 33.44 -46.44 -43.09
CA LEU A 13 34.58 -46.83 -43.93
C LEU A 13 35.91 -46.48 -43.27
N THR A 14 36.14 -46.98 -42.05
CA THR A 14 37.44 -46.93 -41.36
C THR A 14 38.19 -48.24 -41.53
N ALA A 15 38.52 -48.60 -42.77
CA ALA A 15 39.50 -49.66 -43.02
C ALA A 15 40.08 -49.55 -44.43
N CYS A 16 41.11 -48.71 -44.62
CA CYS A 16 42.22 -48.95 -45.55
C CYS A 16 43.30 -47.87 -45.40
N GLY A 17 44.47 -48.24 -44.87
CA GLY A 17 45.63 -47.35 -44.81
C GLY A 17 46.79 -47.93 -44.00
N GLY A 18 47.48 -48.93 -44.54
CA GLY A 18 48.73 -49.46 -43.97
C GLY A 18 49.66 -50.01 -45.06
N GLY A 19 50.61 -49.20 -45.51
CA GLY A 19 51.67 -49.59 -46.45
C GLY A 19 52.75 -48.51 -46.55
N SER A 20 53.98 -48.87 -46.22
CA SER A 20 55.16 -48.03 -45.90
C SER A 20 55.94 -47.47 -47.10
N ASP A 21 56.46 -46.24 -46.91
CA ASP A 21 57.68 -45.59 -47.43
C ASP A 21 58.37 -46.06 -48.74
N SER A 22 58.52 -45.11 -49.67
CA SER A 22 59.84 -44.71 -50.23
C SER A 22 59.76 -43.35 -50.97
N THR A 23 60.82 -42.55 -50.83
CA THR A 23 61.01 -41.16 -51.30
C THR A 23 61.61 -41.08 -52.73
N PRO A 24 61.97 -39.91 -53.29
CA PRO A 24 61.13 -38.96 -54.04
C PRO A 24 61.63 -38.73 -55.49
N ASP A 25 60.76 -38.29 -56.41
CA ASP A 25 61.19 -37.63 -57.67
C ASP A 25 60.12 -36.61 -58.16
N LEU A 26 60.59 -35.45 -58.63
CA LEU A 26 59.81 -34.40 -59.34
C LEU A 26 60.48 -34.13 -60.69
N PRO A 27 59.79 -33.58 -61.72
CA PRO A 27 58.40 -33.78 -62.18
C PRO A 27 58.35 -34.02 -63.72
N PRO A 28 57.16 -34.20 -64.33
CA PRO A 28 56.85 -33.44 -65.54
C PRO A 28 55.51 -32.69 -65.48
N GLN A 29 55.40 -31.68 -66.33
CA GLN A 29 54.35 -30.66 -66.40
C GLN A 29 52.89 -31.17 -66.40
N PRO A 30 51.93 -30.32 -65.93
CA PRO A 30 50.53 -30.70 -65.82
C PRO A 30 49.86 -30.84 -67.20
N SER A 31 49.31 -32.01 -67.47
CA SER A 31 48.16 -32.19 -68.37
C SER A 31 46.90 -31.54 -67.76
N PRO A 32 45.93 -31.09 -68.59
CA PRO A 32 44.70 -30.47 -68.09
C PRO A 32 43.99 -31.42 -67.11
N PRO A 33 43.33 -30.90 -66.06
CA PRO A 33 42.68 -31.75 -65.07
C PRO A 33 41.66 -32.64 -65.79
N PRO A 34 41.62 -33.95 -65.48
CA PRO A 34 40.57 -34.81 -66.01
C PRO A 34 39.22 -34.25 -65.55
N THR A 35 38.31 -34.01 -66.49
CA THR A 35 36.90 -33.72 -66.18
C THR A 35 36.35 -34.90 -65.37
N ASP A 36 35.94 -34.63 -64.13
CA ASP A 36 35.30 -35.61 -63.26
C ASP A 36 34.12 -36.28 -64.01
N PRO A 37 34.12 -37.61 -64.21
CA PRO A 37 33.06 -38.31 -64.94
C PRO A 37 31.67 -38.16 -64.28
N LEU A 38 31.62 -37.75 -63.01
CA LEU A 38 30.40 -37.50 -62.25
C LEU A 38 29.92 -36.05 -62.33
N SER A 39 30.65 -35.15 -63.01
CA SER A 39 30.32 -33.72 -63.12
C SER A 39 28.89 -33.42 -63.59
N GLN A 40 28.35 -34.26 -64.49
CA GLN A 40 26.96 -34.16 -64.99
C GLN A 40 25.89 -34.39 -63.91
N TYR A 41 26.21 -35.11 -62.83
CA TYR A 41 25.32 -35.37 -61.70
C TYR A 41 25.57 -34.41 -60.54
N ILE A 42 26.68 -33.66 -60.56
CA ILE A 42 27.03 -32.71 -59.51
C ILE A 42 26.37 -31.35 -59.78
N ASN A 43 26.42 -30.87 -61.03
CA ASN A 43 25.86 -29.57 -61.41
C ASN A 43 24.41 -29.71 -61.95
N VAL A 44 23.49 -30.16 -61.10
CA VAL A 44 22.08 -30.36 -61.51
C VAL A 44 21.31 -29.09 -61.80
N LYS A 45 21.83 -27.92 -61.39
CA LYS A 45 21.21 -26.63 -61.69
C LYS A 45 21.20 -26.33 -63.19
N GLU A 46 22.21 -26.77 -63.93
CA GLU A 46 22.25 -26.64 -65.40
C GLU A 46 21.28 -27.60 -66.11
N ALA A 47 20.88 -28.69 -65.45
CA ALA A 47 19.91 -29.67 -65.96
C ALA A 47 18.45 -29.30 -65.66
N TYR A 48 18.21 -28.29 -64.81
CA TYR A 48 16.88 -27.74 -64.56
C TYR A 48 16.45 -26.84 -65.72
N THR A 49 15.29 -27.15 -66.29
CA THR A 49 14.73 -26.49 -67.49
C THR A 49 13.40 -25.79 -67.22
N GLY A 50 13.00 -25.73 -65.94
CA GLY A 50 11.74 -25.15 -65.50
C GLY A 50 11.78 -23.64 -65.21
N ASN A 51 10.69 -23.13 -64.65
CA ASN A 51 10.53 -21.73 -64.30
C ASN A 51 11.46 -21.29 -63.15
N ALA A 52 12.39 -20.37 -63.43
CA ALA A 52 13.31 -19.82 -62.44
C ALA A 52 12.85 -18.48 -61.83
N SER A 53 11.60 -18.08 -62.03
CA SER A 53 11.01 -16.86 -61.42
C SER A 53 10.41 -17.18 -60.03
N PRO A 54 10.28 -16.19 -59.13
CA PRO A 54 9.58 -16.41 -57.86
C PRO A 54 8.16 -16.93 -58.10
N ALA A 55 7.76 -17.98 -57.38
CA ALA A 55 6.43 -18.58 -57.46
C ALA A 55 5.44 -17.85 -56.54
N ALA A 56 4.16 -17.84 -56.90
CA ALA A 56 3.12 -17.31 -56.01
C ALA A 56 3.00 -18.16 -54.74
N LEU A 57 2.80 -17.52 -53.58
CA LEU A 57 2.51 -18.17 -52.31
C LEU A 57 1.12 -17.75 -51.82
N ASN A 58 0.17 -18.67 -51.89
CA ASN A 58 -1.24 -18.49 -51.49
C ASN A 58 -1.81 -19.84 -51.01
N ASN A 59 -3.08 -19.88 -50.61
CA ASN A 59 -3.73 -21.10 -50.10
C ASN A 59 -3.59 -22.32 -51.03
N ALA A 60 -3.61 -22.13 -52.34
CA ALA A 60 -3.49 -23.22 -53.31
C ALA A 60 -2.06 -23.75 -53.49
N THR A 61 -1.04 -22.94 -53.18
CA THR A 61 0.38 -23.37 -53.32
C THR A 61 1.06 -23.63 -51.99
N LEU A 62 0.55 -23.07 -50.88
CA LEU A 62 1.18 -23.14 -49.56
C LEU A 62 1.38 -24.59 -49.09
N GLY A 63 0.36 -25.43 -49.23
CA GLY A 63 0.44 -26.83 -48.82
C GLY A 63 1.48 -27.61 -49.62
N GLN A 64 1.55 -27.36 -50.93
CA GLN A 64 2.57 -27.94 -51.82
C GLN A 64 4.00 -27.57 -51.39
N VAL A 65 4.24 -26.32 -50.96
CA VAL A 65 5.56 -25.92 -50.45
C VAL A 65 5.91 -26.64 -49.15
N TYR A 66 4.96 -26.81 -48.23
CA TYR A 66 5.21 -27.56 -47.00
C TYR A 66 5.56 -29.03 -47.27
N VAL A 67 4.92 -29.66 -48.27
CA VAL A 67 5.31 -31.01 -48.73
C VAL A 67 6.77 -31.03 -49.20
N TYR A 68 7.18 -30.03 -50.00
CA TYR A 68 8.58 -29.95 -50.47
C TYR A 68 9.58 -29.70 -49.34
N ILE A 69 9.22 -28.92 -48.33
CA ILE A 69 10.07 -28.71 -47.15
C ILE A 69 10.17 -30.02 -46.36
N ALA A 70 9.03 -30.68 -46.09
CA ALA A 70 8.96 -31.91 -45.33
C ALA A 70 9.75 -33.07 -45.97
N LEU A 71 9.92 -33.07 -47.29
CA LEU A 71 10.71 -34.09 -48.00
C LEU A 71 12.18 -34.14 -47.53
N LEU A 72 12.79 -32.98 -47.25
CA LEU A 72 14.20 -32.88 -46.83
C LEU A 72 14.39 -32.39 -45.38
N ALA A 73 13.31 -31.97 -44.71
CA ALA A 73 13.32 -31.53 -43.33
C ALA A 73 12.08 -32.05 -42.56
N PRO A 74 11.88 -33.38 -42.49
CA PRO A 74 10.73 -33.98 -41.82
C PRO A 74 10.72 -33.72 -40.31
N GLU A 75 11.83 -33.31 -39.69
CA GLU A 75 11.91 -32.94 -38.27
C GLU A 75 11.00 -31.77 -37.88
N LEU A 76 10.58 -30.96 -38.86
CA LEU A 76 9.61 -29.87 -38.66
C LEU A 76 8.18 -30.37 -38.49
N LEU A 77 7.91 -31.64 -38.83
CA LEU A 77 6.60 -32.24 -38.66
C LEU A 77 6.38 -32.67 -37.20
N PRO A 78 5.18 -32.44 -36.64
CA PRO A 78 4.87 -32.71 -35.24
C PRO A 78 4.88 -34.20 -34.86
N ASP A 79 4.62 -35.08 -35.83
CA ASP A 79 4.53 -36.52 -35.71
C ASP A 79 5.85 -37.23 -36.08
N TYR A 80 6.90 -36.46 -36.40
CA TYR A 80 8.21 -37.00 -36.71
C TYR A 80 8.82 -37.71 -35.49
N ASN A 81 9.28 -38.93 -35.69
CA ASN A 81 9.97 -39.72 -34.67
C ASN A 81 11.33 -40.20 -35.22
N ASP A 82 12.41 -39.82 -34.54
CA ASP A 82 13.79 -40.16 -34.90
C ASP A 82 14.10 -41.59 -34.44
N ASP A 83 13.95 -42.57 -35.34
CA ASP A 83 14.30 -43.97 -35.06
C ASP A 83 15.70 -44.26 -35.62
N PRO A 84 16.72 -44.53 -34.78
CA PRO A 84 18.05 -44.86 -35.25
C PRO A 84 18.04 -46.29 -35.81
N GLY A 85 17.81 -46.42 -37.12
CA GLY A 85 17.95 -47.69 -37.83
C GLY A 85 19.28 -48.38 -37.49
N SER A 86 19.23 -49.70 -37.26
CA SER A 86 20.42 -50.48 -36.89
C SER A 86 21.37 -50.64 -38.07
N VAL A 87 22.62 -50.21 -37.89
CA VAL A 87 23.72 -50.28 -38.86
C VAL A 87 23.99 -51.73 -39.32
N GLY A 88 24.01 -51.97 -40.63
CA GLY A 88 24.43 -53.24 -41.24
C GLY A 88 23.31 -54.19 -41.68
N ALA A 89 22.04 -53.76 -41.64
CA ALA A 89 20.93 -54.54 -42.18
C ALA A 89 20.50 -54.02 -43.56
N SER A 90 20.07 -54.94 -44.42
CA SER A 90 19.29 -54.70 -45.64
C SER A 90 18.21 -53.63 -45.46
N CYS A 91 17.94 -52.85 -46.52
CA CYS A 91 16.84 -51.89 -46.66
C CYS A 91 15.64 -52.24 -45.76
N SER A 92 15.31 -51.39 -44.80
CA SER A 92 14.42 -51.71 -43.67
C SER A 92 12.99 -52.12 -44.07
N GLY A 93 12.51 -51.64 -45.22
CA GLY A 93 11.22 -51.99 -45.82
C GLY A 93 11.28 -53.06 -46.93
N GLY A 94 12.44 -53.66 -47.20
CA GLY A 94 12.66 -54.64 -48.27
C GLY A 94 13.56 -54.13 -49.41
N GLY A 95 14.08 -55.04 -50.25
CA GLY A 95 15.07 -54.73 -51.31
C GLY A 95 16.52 -55.05 -50.91
N SER A 96 17.48 -54.60 -51.70
CA SER A 96 18.91 -54.77 -51.39
C SER A 96 19.77 -53.56 -51.74
N LEU A 97 20.87 -53.41 -51.00
CA LEU A 97 21.87 -52.37 -51.20
C LEU A 97 23.24 -53.05 -51.32
N ASN A 98 24.02 -52.67 -52.33
CA ASN A 98 25.36 -53.22 -52.57
C ASN A 98 26.41 -52.12 -52.67
N ILE A 99 27.51 -52.27 -51.93
CA ILE A 99 28.60 -51.29 -51.85
C ILE A 99 29.88 -51.90 -52.41
N THR A 100 30.54 -51.21 -53.34
CA THR A 100 31.81 -51.62 -53.95
C THR A 100 32.82 -50.47 -53.96
N ASN A 101 34.09 -50.77 -54.19
CA ASN A 101 35.14 -49.74 -54.29
C ASN A 101 34.94 -48.87 -55.54
N GLY A 102 35.09 -47.55 -55.39
CA GLY A 102 34.96 -46.56 -56.45
C GLY A 102 36.21 -46.41 -57.32
N SER A 103 36.27 -45.31 -58.09
CA SER A 103 37.42 -45.00 -58.97
C SER A 103 38.67 -44.51 -58.22
N SER A 104 38.54 -44.19 -56.93
CA SER A 104 39.63 -43.78 -56.05
C SER A 104 39.45 -44.33 -54.64
N ASP A 105 40.50 -44.25 -53.82
CA ASP A 105 40.46 -44.69 -52.42
C ASP A 105 39.44 -43.91 -51.57
N ASN A 106 39.04 -42.71 -52.02
CA ASN A 106 38.05 -41.86 -51.37
C ASN A 106 36.62 -42.07 -51.89
N GLU A 107 36.38 -43.01 -52.81
CA GLU A 107 35.07 -43.25 -53.41
C GLU A 107 34.57 -44.68 -53.19
N LYS A 108 33.27 -44.82 -52.96
CA LYS A 108 32.53 -46.08 -53.03
C LYS A 108 31.34 -45.96 -53.96
N TYR A 109 31.09 -47.01 -54.75
CA TYR A 109 29.87 -47.13 -55.53
C TYR A 109 28.80 -47.85 -54.72
N VAL A 110 27.58 -47.33 -54.78
CA VAL A 110 26.40 -47.84 -54.12
C VAL A 110 25.36 -48.17 -55.18
N SER A 111 24.84 -49.38 -55.15
CA SER A 111 23.73 -49.81 -56.00
C SER A 111 22.53 -50.14 -55.13
N PHE A 112 21.40 -49.51 -55.41
CA PHE A 112 20.10 -49.77 -54.81
C PHE A 112 19.30 -50.65 -55.74
N ASP A 113 18.76 -51.76 -55.23
CA ASP A 113 17.82 -52.63 -55.94
C ASP A 113 16.53 -52.72 -55.13
N ASN A 114 15.52 -51.96 -55.57
CA ASN A 114 14.21 -51.82 -54.91
C ASN A 114 14.33 -51.58 -53.40
N CYS A 115 15.33 -50.80 -52.99
CA CYS A 115 15.63 -50.53 -51.60
C CYS A 115 14.54 -49.65 -51.01
N SER A 116 13.67 -50.24 -50.20
CA SER A 116 12.60 -49.57 -49.50
C SER A 116 13.09 -49.11 -48.13
N GLU A 117 13.20 -47.81 -47.94
CA GLU A 117 13.52 -47.19 -46.66
C GLU A 117 12.66 -45.95 -46.48
N ASP A 118 12.10 -45.78 -45.28
CA ASP A 118 11.53 -44.50 -44.83
C ASP A 118 10.49 -43.90 -45.79
N GLY A 119 9.57 -44.75 -46.24
CA GLY A 119 8.47 -44.35 -47.11
C GLY A 119 8.88 -44.13 -48.56
N MET A 120 10.09 -44.52 -48.97
CA MET A 120 10.54 -44.44 -50.36
C MET A 120 11.17 -45.75 -50.83
N VAL A 121 10.87 -46.12 -52.08
CA VAL A 121 11.54 -47.20 -52.79
C VAL A 121 12.54 -46.61 -53.77
N THR A 122 13.80 -47.03 -53.63
CA THR A 122 14.93 -46.48 -54.37
C THR A 122 15.60 -47.56 -55.24
N ASN A 123 15.89 -47.22 -56.50
CA ASN A 123 16.51 -48.14 -57.45
C ASN A 123 17.48 -47.38 -58.37
N GLY A 124 18.76 -47.78 -58.42
CA GLY A 124 19.77 -47.10 -59.23
C GLY A 124 21.15 -47.06 -58.59
N LYS A 125 22.02 -46.18 -59.07
CA LYS A 125 23.41 -46.07 -58.61
C LYS A 125 23.70 -44.71 -57.98
N ALA A 126 24.48 -44.70 -56.90
CA ALA A 126 25.08 -43.51 -56.33
C ALA A 126 26.58 -43.73 -56.09
N THR A 127 27.33 -42.64 -56.02
CA THR A 127 28.72 -42.64 -55.59
C THR A 127 28.85 -41.87 -54.28
N VAL A 128 29.45 -42.48 -53.26
CA VAL A 128 29.81 -41.81 -52.01
C VAL A 128 31.27 -41.39 -52.09
N ARG A 129 31.52 -40.08 -51.96
CA ARG A 129 32.84 -39.47 -51.99
C ARG A 129 33.18 -38.93 -50.60
N ALA A 130 34.29 -39.40 -50.03
CA ALA A 130 34.83 -38.87 -48.79
C ALA A 130 35.58 -37.55 -49.05
N ASN A 131 35.13 -36.46 -48.40
CA ASN A 131 35.75 -35.15 -48.53
C ASN A 131 36.77 -34.89 -47.40
N LYS A 132 36.48 -35.35 -46.17
CA LYS A 132 37.34 -35.14 -45.00
C LYS A 132 37.13 -36.19 -43.93
N PHE A 133 38.23 -36.63 -43.32
CA PHE A 133 38.25 -37.48 -42.13
C PHE A 133 38.68 -36.68 -40.88
N SER A 134 38.22 -37.09 -39.70
CA SER A 134 38.62 -36.53 -38.40
C SER A 134 40.05 -36.93 -38.05
N ALA A 135 40.61 -36.33 -37.00
CA ALA A 135 41.93 -36.70 -36.49
C ALA A 135 41.99 -38.18 -36.05
N ASN A 136 40.84 -38.77 -35.69
CA ASN A 136 40.70 -40.17 -35.28
C ASN A 136 40.39 -41.11 -36.45
N GLY A 137 40.35 -40.59 -37.69
CA GLY A 137 40.10 -41.36 -38.90
C GLY A 137 38.62 -41.58 -39.23
N GLU A 138 37.68 -40.94 -38.54
CA GLU A 138 36.24 -41.05 -38.82
C GLU A 138 35.83 -40.14 -39.97
N LEU A 139 34.87 -40.53 -40.79
CA LEU A 139 34.40 -39.72 -41.91
C LEU A 139 33.48 -38.60 -41.41
N ILE A 140 33.95 -37.34 -41.46
CA ILE A 140 33.22 -36.16 -40.95
C ILE A 140 32.73 -35.21 -42.04
N ASP A 141 33.13 -35.43 -43.30
CA ASP A 141 32.58 -34.72 -44.45
C ASP A 141 32.50 -35.70 -45.62
N SER A 142 31.30 -35.95 -46.13
CA SER A 142 31.05 -36.86 -47.25
C SER A 142 30.00 -36.29 -48.19
N THR A 143 30.07 -36.67 -49.47
CA THR A 143 29.08 -36.31 -50.47
C THR A 143 28.59 -37.55 -51.18
N ILE A 144 27.27 -37.73 -51.20
CA ILE A 144 26.59 -38.72 -52.02
C ILE A 144 26.19 -38.06 -53.33
N ILE A 145 26.57 -38.65 -54.44
CA ILE A 145 26.26 -38.22 -55.80
C ILE A 145 25.26 -39.22 -56.37
N PHE A 146 24.03 -38.79 -56.62
CA PHE A 146 22.95 -39.62 -57.15
C PHE A 146 23.02 -39.65 -58.69
N GLU A 147 23.20 -40.84 -59.27
CA GLU A 147 23.41 -41.03 -60.72
C GLU A 147 22.10 -41.45 -61.42
N ASN A 148 21.13 -40.54 -61.48
CA ASN A 148 19.79 -40.77 -62.06
C ASN A 148 19.07 -41.98 -61.42
N ILE A 149 18.91 -41.93 -60.10
CA ILE A 149 18.27 -42.97 -59.31
C ILE A 149 16.75 -42.84 -59.42
N GLN A 150 16.04 -43.95 -59.62
CA GLN A 150 14.58 -43.99 -59.52
C GLN A 150 14.17 -43.98 -58.05
N VAL A 151 13.26 -43.07 -57.70
CA VAL A 151 12.68 -42.94 -56.36
C VAL A 151 11.16 -42.94 -56.48
N LYS A 152 10.49 -43.69 -55.61
CA LYS A 152 9.03 -43.76 -55.54
C LYS A 152 8.56 -43.63 -54.10
N SER A 153 7.65 -42.69 -53.82
CA SER A 153 7.01 -42.56 -52.50
C SER A 153 6.03 -43.71 -52.23
N LEU A 154 5.95 -44.13 -50.97
CA LEU A 154 4.96 -45.05 -50.40
C LEU A 154 3.91 -44.31 -49.57
N LEU A 155 4.07 -43.01 -49.35
CA LEU A 155 3.05 -42.18 -48.73
C LEU A 155 1.87 -42.08 -49.71
N ASP A 156 0.66 -42.32 -49.20
CA ASP A 156 -0.62 -42.34 -49.94
C ASP A 156 -1.06 -40.92 -50.34
N THR A 157 -0.10 -40.11 -50.79
CA THR A 157 -0.31 -38.79 -51.35
C THR A 157 0.24 -38.84 -52.77
N ASP A 158 -0.61 -38.58 -53.77
CA ASP A 158 -0.25 -38.55 -55.21
C ASP A 158 0.83 -37.49 -55.56
N LEU A 159 1.36 -36.79 -54.57
CA LEU A 159 2.21 -35.59 -54.69
C LEU A 159 3.69 -35.90 -54.97
N ILE A 160 4.13 -37.15 -54.77
CA ILE A 160 5.47 -37.64 -55.20
C ILE A 160 5.31 -38.97 -55.94
N SER A 161 4.86 -38.86 -57.20
CA SER A 161 4.91 -39.91 -58.22
C SER A 161 6.33 -40.50 -58.36
N GLU A 162 6.49 -41.58 -59.12
CA GLU A 162 7.81 -42.13 -59.47
C GLU A 162 8.68 -41.06 -60.15
N ARG A 163 9.84 -40.72 -59.59
CA ARG A 163 10.75 -39.67 -60.11
C ARG A 163 12.17 -40.20 -60.29
N VAL A 164 12.95 -39.52 -61.13
CA VAL A 164 14.40 -39.73 -61.30
C VAL A 164 15.14 -38.65 -60.51
N LEU A 165 15.92 -39.07 -59.53
CA LEU A 165 16.77 -38.25 -58.67
C LEU A 165 18.20 -38.19 -59.21
N SER A 166 18.70 -36.99 -59.40
CA SER A 166 20.11 -36.70 -59.65
C SER A 166 20.56 -35.56 -58.73
N GLY A 167 21.86 -35.47 -58.44
CA GLY A 167 22.38 -34.38 -57.61
C GLY A 167 23.31 -34.83 -56.51
N THR A 168 23.57 -33.94 -55.58
CA THR A 168 24.45 -34.19 -54.44
C THR A 168 23.76 -33.94 -53.12
N SER A 169 24.00 -34.82 -52.16
CA SER A 169 23.75 -34.56 -50.74
C SER A 169 25.08 -34.63 -49.99
N GLN A 170 25.48 -33.54 -49.36
CA GLN A 170 26.71 -33.47 -48.57
C GLN A 170 26.37 -33.49 -47.08
N PHE A 171 27.01 -34.37 -46.32
CA PHE A 171 26.92 -34.44 -44.87
C PHE A 171 28.21 -33.90 -44.25
N LYS A 172 28.10 -33.04 -43.24
CA LYS A 172 29.23 -32.48 -42.48
C LYS A 172 29.00 -32.57 -40.98
N GLU A 173 30.01 -33.06 -40.26
CA GLU A 173 30.10 -32.99 -38.81
C GLU A 173 31.02 -31.82 -38.39
N LEU A 174 30.49 -30.91 -37.58
CA LEU A 174 31.07 -29.58 -37.33
C LEU A 174 31.75 -29.43 -35.95
N GLY A 175 31.84 -30.48 -35.12
CA GLY A 175 32.55 -30.45 -33.83
C GLY A 175 32.49 -31.76 -33.04
N GLU A 176 33.42 -31.93 -32.09
CA GLU A 176 33.61 -33.17 -31.29
C GLU A 176 32.79 -33.20 -29.97
N ASP A 177 32.45 -32.03 -29.41
CA ASP A 177 31.61 -31.90 -28.21
C ASP A 177 30.18 -31.51 -28.62
N CYS A 178 29.21 -32.43 -28.46
CA CYS A 178 27.82 -32.35 -28.95
C CYS A 178 27.72 -32.49 -30.49
N SER A 179 27.10 -33.58 -30.98
CA SER A 179 26.93 -33.84 -32.42
C SER A 179 26.29 -32.64 -33.12
N LYS A 180 27.05 -31.97 -33.99
CA LYS A 180 26.58 -30.87 -34.84
C LYS A 180 26.70 -31.30 -36.28
N THR A 181 25.58 -31.46 -36.95
CA THR A 181 25.54 -31.95 -38.32
C THR A 181 24.92 -30.89 -39.23
N GLU A 182 25.51 -30.71 -40.41
CA GLU A 182 24.95 -29.91 -41.50
C GLU A 182 24.82 -30.79 -42.74
N GLU A 183 23.64 -30.82 -43.33
CA GLU A 183 23.41 -31.43 -44.63
C GLU A 183 23.13 -30.36 -45.67
N ILE A 184 23.74 -30.51 -46.85
CA ILE A 184 23.60 -29.58 -47.97
C ILE A 184 23.13 -30.37 -49.18
N HIS A 185 21.93 -30.05 -49.64
CA HIS A 185 21.24 -30.75 -50.73
C HIS A 185 21.19 -29.87 -51.99
N ASN A 186 21.71 -30.41 -53.08
CA ASN A 186 21.53 -29.90 -54.45
C ASN A 186 20.96 -31.04 -55.28
N LEU A 187 19.63 -31.21 -55.25
CA LEU A 187 18.94 -32.40 -55.76
C LEU A 187 17.92 -31.99 -56.82
N LEU A 188 17.86 -32.74 -57.92
CA LEU A 188 16.91 -32.58 -59.00
C LEU A 188 16.09 -33.86 -59.15
N PHE A 189 14.80 -33.76 -58.87
CA PHE A 189 13.81 -34.81 -59.10
C PHE A 189 13.07 -34.52 -60.40
N THR A 190 13.08 -35.46 -61.34
CA THR A 190 12.37 -35.33 -62.63
C THR A 190 11.33 -36.42 -62.76
N ASP A 191 10.07 -36.05 -62.97
CA ASP A 191 9.02 -37.00 -63.32
C ASP A 191 9.28 -37.54 -64.75
N PRO A 192 9.43 -38.86 -64.93
CA PRO A 192 9.78 -39.45 -66.22
C PRO A 192 8.64 -39.32 -67.24
N GLN A 193 7.38 -39.19 -66.80
CA GLN A 193 6.19 -39.09 -67.63
C GLN A 193 5.88 -37.64 -67.99
N THR A 194 5.73 -36.77 -67.00
CA THR A 194 5.29 -35.38 -67.19
C THR A 194 6.44 -34.44 -67.54
N LYS A 195 7.69 -34.85 -67.28
CA LYS A 195 8.90 -34.01 -67.34
C LYS A 195 8.92 -32.88 -66.32
N HIS A 196 7.98 -32.84 -65.39
CA HIS A 196 7.95 -31.90 -64.29
C HIS A 196 9.19 -32.08 -63.39
N GLN A 197 9.85 -30.99 -63.00
CA GLN A 197 11.11 -31.00 -62.26
C GLN A 197 10.97 -30.26 -60.92
N LEU A 198 11.49 -30.88 -59.85
CA LEU A 198 11.67 -30.26 -58.54
C LEU A 198 13.17 -30.17 -58.24
N LEU A 199 13.69 -28.96 -58.11
CA LEU A 199 15.10 -28.68 -57.82
C LEU A 199 15.25 -28.05 -56.43
N TYR A 200 16.08 -28.66 -55.59
CA TYR A 200 16.62 -28.06 -54.37
C TYR A 200 17.98 -27.48 -54.67
N SER A 201 18.20 -26.20 -54.34
CA SER A 201 19.47 -25.50 -54.55
C SER A 201 19.96 -24.91 -53.24
N ASP A 202 21.17 -25.30 -52.82
CA ASP A 202 21.76 -24.91 -51.53
C ASP A 202 20.79 -25.11 -50.36
N PHE A 203 20.02 -26.22 -50.38
CA PHE A 203 19.06 -26.52 -49.34
C PHE A 203 19.76 -27.16 -48.15
N LYS A 204 19.80 -26.44 -47.04
CA LYS A 204 20.58 -26.77 -45.85
C LYS A 204 19.67 -27.13 -44.71
N THR A 205 19.97 -28.25 -44.07
CA THR A 205 19.47 -28.57 -42.74
C THR A 205 20.65 -28.59 -41.78
N HIS A 206 20.46 -28.03 -40.60
CA HIS A 206 21.50 -28.01 -39.58
C HIS A 206 20.89 -28.42 -38.25
N ARG A 207 21.55 -29.37 -37.59
CA ARG A 207 21.11 -29.96 -36.34
C ARG A 207 22.20 -29.88 -35.30
N VAL A 208 21.81 -29.50 -34.10
CA VAL A 208 22.64 -29.56 -32.88
C VAL A 208 21.99 -30.53 -31.91
N GLY A 209 22.72 -31.55 -31.46
CA GLY A 209 22.26 -32.58 -30.52
C GLY A 209 21.95 -33.93 -31.17
N SER A 210 21.91 -34.98 -30.36
CA SER A 210 21.67 -36.38 -30.78
C SER A 210 20.40 -36.94 -30.13
N PRO A 211 19.66 -37.86 -30.81
CA PRO A 211 18.49 -38.52 -30.21
C PRO A 211 18.83 -39.32 -28.93
N ASN A 212 20.09 -39.69 -28.70
CA ASN A 212 20.53 -40.48 -27.55
C ASN A 212 21.30 -39.69 -26.46
N GLY A 213 21.40 -38.35 -26.58
CA GLY A 213 22.13 -37.55 -25.60
C GLY A 213 21.79 -36.07 -25.64
N LEU A 214 21.32 -35.54 -24.50
CA LEU A 214 21.14 -34.10 -24.29
C LEU A 214 22.51 -33.43 -24.17
N CYS A 215 22.75 -32.39 -24.96
CA CYS A 215 23.97 -31.59 -24.79
C CYS A 215 23.86 -30.78 -23.49
N SER A 216 24.92 -30.77 -22.67
CA SER A 216 24.94 -30.19 -21.31
C SER A 216 24.59 -28.70 -21.21
N ASN A 217 24.44 -28.02 -22.35
CA ASN A 217 24.17 -26.58 -22.44
C ASN A 217 22.76 -26.25 -22.96
N ASN A 218 21.81 -27.21 -23.00
CA ASN A 218 20.43 -27.00 -23.47
C ASN A 218 20.28 -26.44 -24.90
N ASN A 219 21.22 -26.73 -25.80
CA ASN A 219 21.30 -26.13 -27.15
C ASN A 219 20.81 -27.03 -28.30
N ASN A 220 19.91 -27.99 -28.03
CA ASN A 220 19.35 -28.82 -29.11
C ASN A 220 18.53 -27.93 -30.05
N SER A 221 18.93 -27.86 -31.33
CA SER A 221 18.28 -26.96 -32.28
C SER A 221 18.32 -27.48 -33.71
N PHE A 222 17.34 -27.06 -34.50
CA PHE A 222 17.20 -27.37 -35.92
C PHE A 222 16.92 -26.10 -36.71
N TYR A 223 17.53 -25.96 -37.88
CA TYR A 223 17.18 -24.91 -38.82
C TYR A 223 17.25 -25.41 -40.26
N VAL A 224 16.43 -24.79 -41.11
CA VAL A 224 16.33 -25.03 -42.54
C VAL A 224 16.59 -23.74 -43.29
N LYS A 225 17.33 -23.82 -44.40
CA LYS A 225 17.52 -22.69 -45.31
C LYS A 225 17.77 -23.20 -46.73
N GLY A 226 17.06 -22.69 -47.71
CA GLY A 226 17.34 -23.02 -49.11
C GLY A 226 16.29 -22.49 -50.08
N ASP A 227 16.56 -22.65 -51.36
CA ASP A 227 15.62 -22.35 -52.43
C ASP A 227 15.06 -23.65 -53.00
N ILE A 228 13.73 -23.72 -53.16
CA ILE A 228 13.00 -24.85 -53.75
C ILE A 228 12.38 -24.37 -55.06
N PHE A 229 12.69 -25.05 -56.17
CA PHE A 229 12.24 -24.72 -57.52
C PHE A 229 11.31 -25.80 -58.05
N ASP A 230 10.11 -25.39 -58.46
CA ASP A 230 9.13 -26.20 -59.17
C ASP A 230 9.13 -25.79 -60.65
N SER A 231 9.13 -26.75 -61.58
CA SER A 231 9.27 -26.43 -63.01
C SER A 231 8.13 -25.63 -63.59
N ASP A 232 6.94 -25.73 -63.00
CA ASP A 232 5.72 -25.13 -63.51
C ASP A 232 5.41 -23.84 -62.74
N LEU A 233 5.65 -23.83 -61.42
CA LEU A 233 5.24 -22.74 -60.53
C LEU A 233 6.31 -21.66 -60.32
N GLY A 234 7.60 -22.02 -60.36
CA GLY A 234 8.69 -21.10 -59.99
C GLY A 234 9.40 -21.53 -58.71
N TYR A 235 10.03 -20.59 -57.99
CA TYR A 235 10.75 -20.90 -56.76
C TYR A 235 10.25 -20.18 -55.50
N TRP A 236 10.47 -20.80 -54.35
CA TRP A 236 10.27 -20.22 -53.03
C TRP A 236 11.56 -20.25 -52.21
N GLN A 237 11.75 -19.24 -51.37
CA GLN A 237 12.89 -19.17 -50.45
C GLN A 237 12.45 -19.55 -49.05
N VAL A 238 13.09 -20.55 -48.47
CA VAL A 238 12.79 -21.05 -47.12
C VAL A 238 13.92 -20.63 -46.19
N ARG A 239 13.57 -20.03 -45.05
CA ARG A 239 14.56 -19.60 -44.06
C ARG A 239 14.02 -19.66 -42.65
N THR A 240 14.68 -20.40 -41.78
CA THR A 240 14.46 -20.30 -40.33
C THR A 240 14.84 -18.92 -39.81
N THR A 241 13.90 -18.27 -39.12
CA THR A 241 14.02 -16.96 -38.47
C THR A 241 14.34 -17.09 -36.99
N LYS A 242 13.83 -18.14 -36.33
CA LYS A 242 14.14 -18.53 -34.95
C LYS A 242 14.42 -20.03 -34.94
N LEU A 243 15.56 -20.43 -34.38
CA LEU A 243 15.95 -21.85 -34.33
C LEU A 243 14.84 -22.70 -33.71
N PHE A 244 14.53 -23.84 -34.35
CA PHE A 244 13.55 -24.79 -33.85
C PHE A 244 14.15 -25.62 -32.72
N MET A 245 13.47 -25.63 -31.58
CA MET A 245 13.67 -26.56 -30.49
C MET A 245 12.36 -27.34 -30.40
N LEU A 246 12.36 -28.58 -30.85
CA LEU A 246 11.17 -29.42 -30.97
C LEU A 246 11.32 -30.64 -30.07
N LYS A 247 10.22 -31.20 -29.58
CA LYS A 247 10.25 -32.46 -28.80
C LYS A 247 10.84 -33.60 -29.60
N THR A 248 10.69 -33.54 -30.93
CA THR A 248 11.31 -34.45 -31.89
C THR A 248 12.84 -34.46 -31.82
N LEU A 249 13.46 -33.41 -31.26
CA LEU A 249 14.91 -33.27 -31.05
C LEU A 249 15.33 -33.54 -29.58
N GLY A 250 14.38 -33.75 -28.66
CA GLY A 250 14.62 -34.06 -27.25
C GLY A 250 13.42 -33.75 -26.34
N SER A 251 13.13 -34.63 -25.38
CA SER A 251 11.91 -34.62 -24.56
C SER A 251 11.84 -33.57 -23.43
N ALA A 252 12.88 -32.75 -23.25
CA ALA A 252 13.04 -31.90 -22.06
C ALA A 252 12.83 -30.39 -22.30
N PHE A 253 12.43 -29.96 -23.50
CA PHE A 253 12.39 -28.54 -23.87
C PHE A 253 10.98 -28.03 -24.17
N GLU A 254 10.74 -26.76 -23.86
CA GLU A 254 9.58 -26.03 -24.37
C GLU A 254 9.75 -25.79 -25.87
N GLU A 255 8.80 -26.28 -26.66
CA GLU A 255 8.90 -26.23 -28.11
C GLU A 255 8.75 -24.80 -28.61
N GLN A 256 9.67 -24.39 -29.48
CA GLN A 256 9.66 -23.06 -30.07
C GLN A 256 10.47 -23.03 -31.35
N GLY A 257 10.17 -22.09 -32.23
CA GLY A 257 10.94 -21.86 -33.45
C GLY A 257 10.09 -21.20 -34.51
N SER A 258 10.73 -20.69 -35.55
CA SER A 258 9.98 -20.17 -36.69
C SER A 258 10.80 -20.20 -37.98
N LEU A 259 10.10 -20.40 -39.10
CA LEU A 259 10.63 -20.20 -40.44
C LEU A 259 9.70 -19.31 -41.26
N THR A 260 10.29 -18.64 -42.23
CA THR A 260 9.58 -17.87 -43.24
C THR A 260 9.83 -18.48 -44.62
N ILE A 261 8.75 -18.59 -45.39
CA ILE A 261 8.73 -18.92 -46.82
C ILE A 261 8.45 -17.61 -47.56
N LYS A 262 9.25 -17.26 -48.56
CA LYS A 262 9.01 -16.10 -49.42
C LYS A 262 8.70 -16.54 -50.84
N GLY A 263 7.62 -15.97 -51.40
CA GLY A 263 7.20 -16.13 -52.79
C GLY A 263 7.28 -14.82 -53.58
N ALA A 264 6.60 -14.79 -54.73
CA ALA A 264 6.46 -13.63 -55.59
C ALA A 264 5.64 -12.50 -54.94
N ASN A 265 5.75 -11.27 -55.46
CA ASN A 265 4.91 -10.13 -55.08
C ASN A 265 4.89 -9.85 -53.56
N ASP A 266 6.02 -9.98 -52.86
CA ASP A 266 6.13 -9.83 -51.40
C ASP A 266 5.23 -10.79 -50.58
N SER A 267 4.69 -11.85 -51.20
CA SER A 267 3.99 -12.90 -50.49
C SER A 267 4.95 -13.67 -49.58
N SER A 268 4.49 -13.97 -48.36
CA SER A 268 5.29 -14.72 -47.40
C SER A 268 4.41 -15.54 -46.46
N SER A 269 4.88 -16.69 -46.03
CA SER A 269 4.26 -17.47 -44.95
C SER A 269 5.25 -17.65 -43.81
N THR A 270 4.79 -17.54 -42.57
CA THR A 270 5.59 -17.85 -41.38
C THR A 270 4.98 -19.02 -40.63
N LEU A 271 5.73 -20.13 -40.50
CA LEU A 271 5.42 -21.21 -39.58
C LEU A 271 6.14 -20.94 -38.26
N ALA A 272 5.40 -20.86 -37.15
CA ALA A 272 5.94 -20.68 -35.81
C ALA A 272 5.40 -21.76 -34.86
N VAL A 273 6.24 -22.19 -33.92
CA VAL A 273 5.82 -22.98 -32.76
C VAL A 273 5.88 -22.07 -31.55
N GLU A 274 4.74 -21.94 -30.88
CA GLU A 274 4.49 -21.07 -29.75
C GLU A 274 3.78 -21.86 -28.64
N PHE A 275 3.63 -21.30 -27.44
CA PHE A 275 2.92 -21.96 -26.35
C PHE A 275 1.93 -21.02 -25.68
N TYR A 276 0.84 -21.59 -25.17
CA TYR A 276 -0.06 -20.92 -24.25
C TYR A 276 -0.08 -21.68 -22.92
N SER A 277 -0.33 -21.00 -21.82
CA SER A 277 -0.51 -21.65 -20.52
C SER A 277 -1.99 -21.94 -20.28
N GLU A 278 -2.30 -23.11 -19.75
CA GLU A 278 -3.68 -23.48 -19.38
C GLU A 278 -3.67 -24.26 -18.07
N GLN A 279 -4.71 -24.07 -17.24
CA GLN A 279 -4.94 -24.93 -16.08
C GLN A 279 -5.95 -26.01 -16.40
N ARG A 280 -5.46 -27.25 -16.55
CA ARG A 280 -6.30 -28.44 -16.55
C ARG A 280 -6.25 -29.07 -15.15
N GLY A 281 -7.25 -28.78 -14.32
CA GLY A 281 -7.29 -29.21 -12.92
C GLY A 281 -6.47 -28.32 -11.97
N ASN A 282 -5.56 -28.89 -11.17
CA ASN A 282 -4.73 -28.15 -10.20
C ASN A 282 -3.34 -27.76 -10.73
N LEU A 283 -3.04 -28.02 -12.00
CA LEU A 283 -1.71 -27.80 -12.60
C LEU A 283 -1.84 -26.82 -13.77
N THR A 284 -1.00 -25.78 -13.79
CA THR A 284 -0.76 -24.96 -14.99
C THR A 284 0.25 -25.68 -15.86
N SER A 285 -0.10 -25.94 -17.12
CA SER A 285 0.77 -26.57 -18.10
C SER A 285 0.87 -25.67 -19.34
N ASN A 286 2.06 -25.64 -19.95
CA ASN A 286 2.28 -24.96 -21.22
C ASN A 286 1.94 -25.92 -22.36
N TYR A 287 1.01 -25.51 -23.21
CA TYR A 287 0.52 -26.25 -24.36
C TYR A 287 1.03 -25.59 -25.64
N PRO A 288 1.89 -26.29 -26.40
CA PRO A 288 2.39 -25.79 -27.66
C PRO A 288 1.33 -25.82 -28.78
N TYR A 289 1.40 -24.86 -29.69
CA TYR A 289 0.61 -24.80 -30.92
C TYR A 289 1.47 -24.32 -32.10
N TYR A 290 1.05 -24.72 -33.29
CA TYR A 290 1.64 -24.30 -34.55
C TYR A 290 0.81 -23.14 -35.10
N ARG A 291 1.46 -22.05 -35.47
CA ARG A 291 0.83 -20.89 -36.10
C ARG A 291 1.43 -20.65 -37.48
N ILE A 292 0.57 -20.52 -38.47
CA ILE A 292 0.94 -20.26 -39.86
C ILE A 292 0.30 -18.96 -40.28
N ALA A 293 1.12 -17.94 -40.47
CA ALA A 293 0.66 -16.63 -40.94
C ALA A 293 1.02 -16.47 -42.42
N LEU A 294 0.01 -16.54 -43.30
CA LEU A 294 0.14 -16.33 -44.72
C LEU A 294 -0.19 -14.88 -45.08
N LEU A 295 0.80 -14.16 -45.59
CA LEU A 295 0.67 -12.84 -46.17
C LEU A 295 0.53 -12.96 -47.69
N ASN A 296 -0.67 -12.70 -48.19
CA ASN A 296 -0.93 -12.61 -49.63
C ASN A 296 -0.95 -11.13 -50.04
N ALA A 297 0.07 -10.72 -50.80
CA ALA A 297 0.19 -9.37 -51.32
C ALA A 297 -0.15 -9.38 -52.82
N ALA A 298 -1.42 -9.15 -53.14
CA ALA A 298 -1.84 -8.80 -54.49
C ALA A 298 -1.66 -7.28 -54.69
N ASN A 299 -1.33 -6.84 -55.91
CA ASN A 299 -0.85 -5.49 -56.29
C ASN A 299 -1.62 -4.24 -55.77
N THR A 300 -2.69 -4.37 -54.99
CA THR A 300 -3.45 -3.27 -54.36
C THR A 300 -4.00 -3.55 -52.94
N THR A 301 -3.88 -4.78 -52.40
CA THR A 301 -4.44 -5.16 -51.09
C THR A 301 -3.60 -6.28 -50.46
N THR A 302 -3.18 -6.08 -49.21
CA THR A 302 -2.48 -7.09 -48.42
C THR A 302 -3.49 -7.78 -47.51
N THR A 303 -3.69 -9.09 -47.69
CA THR A 303 -4.53 -9.91 -46.80
C THR A 303 -3.64 -10.87 -46.02
N GLN A 304 -3.83 -10.91 -44.69
CA GLN A 304 -3.15 -11.86 -43.81
C GLN A 304 -4.17 -12.90 -43.36
N THR A 305 -3.88 -14.16 -43.64
CA THR A 305 -4.66 -15.32 -43.17
C THR A 305 -3.83 -16.07 -42.14
N GLU A 306 -4.45 -16.50 -41.04
CA GLU A 306 -3.79 -17.24 -39.98
C GLU A 306 -4.43 -18.60 -39.77
N TYR A 307 -3.59 -19.62 -39.66
CA TYR A 307 -3.99 -20.98 -39.31
C TYR A 307 -3.30 -21.38 -38.02
N ILE A 308 -4.06 -21.91 -37.06
CA ILE A 308 -3.54 -22.30 -35.75
C ILE A 308 -3.97 -23.73 -35.46
N PHE A 309 -3.00 -24.56 -35.05
CA PHE A 309 -3.24 -25.95 -34.74
C PHE A 309 -2.61 -26.32 -33.40
N LEU A 310 -3.39 -26.84 -32.46
CA LEU A 310 -2.85 -27.31 -31.19
C LEU A 310 -2.01 -28.56 -31.42
N GLN A 311 -0.80 -28.61 -30.85
CA GLN A 311 0.07 -29.76 -31.04
C GLN A 311 -0.53 -31.08 -30.53
N GLU A 312 -1.48 -31.02 -29.57
CA GLU A 312 -2.12 -32.24 -29.05
C GLU A 312 -2.90 -33.03 -30.10
N TYR A 313 -3.30 -32.40 -31.20
CA TYR A 313 -4.03 -33.04 -32.30
C TYR A 313 -3.51 -32.71 -33.70
N PHE A 314 -2.41 -31.95 -33.80
CA PHE A 314 -1.88 -31.51 -35.07
C PHE A 314 -1.36 -32.70 -35.90
N ASN A 315 -1.91 -32.86 -37.11
CA ASN A 315 -1.52 -33.89 -38.08
C ASN A 315 -0.82 -33.24 -39.29
N ALA A 316 0.23 -33.86 -39.80
CA ALA A 316 0.94 -33.36 -40.99
C ALA A 316 0.03 -33.16 -42.21
N SER A 317 -1.05 -33.94 -42.36
CA SER A 317 -2.02 -33.76 -43.45
C SER A 317 -2.70 -32.39 -43.45
N MET A 318 -2.84 -31.76 -42.27
CA MET A 318 -3.40 -30.41 -42.13
C MET A 318 -2.54 -29.34 -42.80
N LEU A 319 -1.26 -29.63 -43.07
CA LEU A 319 -0.34 -28.72 -43.75
C LEU A 319 -0.34 -28.87 -45.27
N PHE A 320 -0.98 -29.87 -45.84
CA PHE A 320 -0.80 -30.22 -47.25
C PHE A 320 -1.85 -29.59 -48.17
N ASP A 321 -2.96 -29.10 -47.62
CA ASP A 321 -3.98 -28.38 -48.36
C ASP A 321 -4.67 -27.30 -47.49
N PHE A 322 -4.54 -26.04 -47.91
CA PHE A 322 -5.15 -24.87 -47.27
C PHE A 322 -6.27 -24.25 -48.11
N ALA A 323 -6.68 -24.92 -49.20
CA ALA A 323 -7.89 -24.56 -49.91
C ALA A 323 -9.13 -24.90 -49.07
N ASP A 324 -10.25 -24.30 -49.46
CA ASP A 324 -11.60 -24.49 -48.90
C ASP A 324 -12.50 -24.65 -50.14
N ASP A 325 -12.66 -25.89 -50.59
CA ASP A 325 -13.24 -26.18 -51.91
C ASP A 325 -14.77 -26.09 -51.93
N ASP A 326 -15.43 -26.24 -50.78
CA ASP A 326 -16.88 -26.09 -50.63
C ASP A 326 -17.32 -24.76 -50.00
N GLY A 327 -16.39 -23.97 -49.47
CA GLY A 327 -16.57 -22.59 -49.06
C GLY A 327 -17.20 -22.43 -47.68
N ASP A 328 -17.02 -23.40 -46.79
CA ASP A 328 -17.63 -23.41 -45.46
C ASP A 328 -16.76 -22.76 -44.37
N GLY A 329 -15.53 -22.40 -44.71
CA GLY A 329 -14.57 -21.73 -43.84
C GLY A 329 -13.57 -22.67 -43.16
N MET A 330 -13.68 -23.99 -43.34
CA MET A 330 -12.66 -24.97 -42.95
C MET A 330 -11.72 -25.25 -44.12
N THR A 331 -10.48 -25.66 -43.83
CA THR A 331 -9.54 -26.04 -44.90
C THR A 331 -9.64 -27.52 -45.22
N ASN A 332 -9.56 -27.88 -46.50
CA ASN A 332 -9.50 -29.24 -47.01
C ASN A 332 -8.57 -30.15 -46.18
N GLY A 333 -7.36 -29.67 -45.86
CA GLY A 333 -6.38 -30.45 -45.09
C GLY A 333 -6.81 -30.73 -43.65
N TRP A 334 -7.55 -29.81 -43.02
CA TRP A 334 -8.11 -29.99 -41.68
C TRP A 334 -9.29 -30.95 -41.71
N GLU A 335 -10.18 -30.80 -42.68
CA GLU A 335 -11.33 -31.70 -42.87
C GLU A 335 -10.88 -33.14 -43.10
N VAL A 336 -9.94 -33.37 -44.02
CA VAL A 336 -9.36 -34.71 -44.26
C VAL A 336 -8.72 -35.27 -43.01
N ALA A 337 -8.04 -34.45 -42.20
CA ALA A 337 -7.39 -34.90 -40.97
C ALA A 337 -8.39 -35.42 -39.92
N PHE A 338 -9.62 -34.86 -39.90
CA PHE A 338 -10.68 -35.26 -38.98
C PHE A 338 -11.76 -36.16 -39.58
N GLY A 339 -11.65 -36.49 -40.87
CA GLY A 339 -12.57 -37.40 -41.57
C GLY A 339 -13.84 -36.73 -42.09
N PHE A 340 -13.83 -35.41 -42.21
CA PHE A 340 -14.84 -34.60 -42.89
C PHE A 340 -14.65 -34.64 -44.41
N ASN A 341 -15.60 -34.09 -45.16
CA ASN A 341 -15.60 -34.16 -46.61
C ASN A 341 -15.38 -32.75 -47.19
N PRO A 342 -14.19 -32.47 -47.79
CA PRO A 342 -13.84 -31.15 -48.38
C PRO A 342 -14.73 -30.62 -49.51
N LEU A 343 -15.82 -31.34 -49.81
CA LEU A 343 -16.78 -31.05 -50.85
C LEU A 343 -18.23 -30.99 -50.30
N ASP A 344 -18.41 -31.00 -48.97
CA ASP A 344 -19.71 -30.95 -48.27
C ASP A 344 -19.73 -29.93 -47.12
N ALA A 345 -19.94 -28.67 -47.48
CA ALA A 345 -20.06 -27.51 -46.60
C ALA A 345 -21.09 -27.62 -45.45
N THR A 346 -21.90 -28.69 -45.40
CA THR A 346 -22.86 -28.89 -44.32
C THR A 346 -22.23 -29.48 -43.07
N ASP A 347 -21.04 -30.08 -43.16
CA ASP A 347 -20.35 -30.64 -42.01
C ASP A 347 -19.72 -29.57 -41.09
N ALA A 348 -19.35 -28.38 -41.59
CA ALA A 348 -18.98 -27.22 -40.77
C ALA A 348 -19.99 -26.89 -39.66
N ALA A 349 -21.29 -27.02 -39.95
CA ALA A 349 -22.37 -26.66 -39.03
C ALA A 349 -22.76 -27.81 -38.06
N LEU A 350 -22.14 -28.98 -38.18
CA LEU A 350 -22.39 -30.11 -37.29
C LEU A 350 -21.55 -29.99 -36.02
N ASP A 351 -22.07 -30.55 -34.93
CA ASP A 351 -21.35 -30.79 -33.67
C ASP A 351 -21.02 -32.29 -33.64
N PHE A 352 -19.86 -32.67 -34.17
CA PHE A 352 -19.55 -34.06 -34.43
C PHE A 352 -19.26 -34.86 -33.14
N ASP A 353 -18.74 -34.21 -32.10
CA ASP A 353 -18.39 -34.87 -30.84
C ASP A 353 -19.40 -34.65 -29.70
N GLY A 354 -20.36 -33.74 -29.87
CA GLY A 354 -21.47 -33.47 -28.96
C GLY A 354 -21.13 -32.52 -27.82
N ASP A 355 -20.11 -31.68 -27.95
CA ASP A 355 -19.68 -30.73 -26.92
C ASP A 355 -20.46 -29.39 -26.93
N GLY A 356 -21.30 -29.19 -27.95
CA GLY A 356 -22.16 -28.02 -28.13
C GLY A 356 -21.58 -26.94 -29.05
N TYR A 357 -20.40 -27.14 -29.63
CA TYR A 357 -19.78 -26.26 -30.62
C TYR A 357 -19.82 -26.88 -32.01
N SER A 358 -19.89 -26.05 -33.05
CA SER A 358 -19.83 -26.56 -34.42
C SER A 358 -18.39 -26.88 -34.82
N ASN A 359 -18.19 -27.78 -35.77
CA ASN A 359 -16.87 -28.08 -36.33
C ASN A 359 -16.14 -26.81 -36.81
N LEU A 360 -16.90 -25.83 -37.33
CA LEU A 360 -16.37 -24.52 -37.72
C LEU A 360 -15.90 -23.67 -36.52
N ASP A 361 -16.65 -23.66 -35.41
CA ASP A 361 -16.22 -22.98 -34.18
C ASP A 361 -14.93 -23.60 -33.64
N GLU A 362 -14.82 -24.93 -33.71
CA GLU A 362 -13.62 -25.64 -33.28
C GLU A 362 -12.43 -25.36 -34.18
N TYR A 363 -12.64 -25.28 -35.50
CA TYR A 363 -11.63 -24.87 -36.46
C TYR A 363 -11.11 -23.46 -36.17
N HIS A 364 -12.01 -22.49 -35.99
CA HIS A 364 -11.62 -21.09 -35.78
C HIS A 364 -11.03 -20.81 -34.40
N TYR A 365 -11.49 -21.51 -33.37
CA TYR A 365 -11.20 -21.17 -31.98
C TYR A 365 -10.41 -22.26 -31.26
N TRP A 366 -9.75 -23.16 -31.99
CA TRP A 366 -8.80 -24.14 -31.45
C TRP A 366 -9.46 -25.20 -30.57
N GLY A 367 -10.65 -25.65 -30.94
CA GLY A 367 -11.34 -26.83 -30.40
C GLY A 367 -10.84 -28.13 -31.04
N HIS A 368 -11.55 -29.24 -30.83
CA HIS A 368 -11.21 -30.53 -31.45
C HIS A 368 -12.47 -31.33 -31.83
N PRO A 369 -12.78 -31.44 -33.12
CA PRO A 369 -14.12 -31.82 -33.60
C PRO A 369 -14.50 -33.28 -33.41
N THR A 370 -13.61 -34.08 -32.84
CA THR A 370 -13.85 -35.48 -32.51
C THR A 370 -13.55 -35.81 -31.04
N ASN A 371 -13.34 -34.79 -30.17
CA ASN A 371 -12.97 -34.98 -28.77
C ASN A 371 -13.58 -33.93 -27.84
N ILE A 372 -14.73 -34.31 -27.27
CA ILE A 372 -15.59 -33.54 -26.34
C ILE A 372 -14.89 -32.91 -25.12
N LYS A 373 -13.61 -33.22 -24.87
CA LYS A 373 -12.83 -32.68 -23.75
C LYS A 373 -11.98 -31.46 -24.13
N ILE A 374 -11.83 -31.17 -25.41
CA ILE A 374 -11.00 -30.06 -25.92
C ILE A 374 -11.95 -29.03 -26.55
N LEU A 375 -12.52 -28.18 -25.70
CA LEU A 375 -13.47 -27.14 -26.13
C LEU A 375 -12.75 -26.00 -26.90
N PRO A 376 -13.43 -25.31 -27.83
CA PRO A 376 -12.90 -24.11 -28.46
C PRO A 376 -12.64 -23.00 -27.43
N LYS A 377 -11.64 -22.15 -27.69
CA LYS A 377 -11.18 -21.07 -26.82
C LYS A 377 -11.94 -19.77 -27.01
N ILE A 378 -13.12 -19.72 -26.41
CA ILE A 378 -14.06 -18.62 -26.55
C ILE A 378 -14.31 -18.00 -25.17
N ALA A 379 -14.14 -16.70 -25.03
CA ALA A 379 -14.47 -15.98 -23.80
C ALA A 379 -14.85 -14.54 -24.08
N ASP A 380 -15.90 -14.03 -23.42
CA ASP A 380 -16.30 -12.62 -23.46
C ASP A 380 -15.73 -11.90 -22.23
N ILE A 381 -14.75 -11.02 -22.44
CA ILE A 381 -13.92 -10.41 -21.41
C ILE A 381 -14.16 -8.91 -21.33
N SER A 382 -14.73 -8.45 -20.22
CA SER A 382 -14.94 -7.02 -19.98
C SER A 382 -13.99 -6.44 -18.94
N ILE A 383 -13.68 -5.15 -19.09
CA ILE A 383 -12.99 -4.36 -18.08
C ILE A 383 -13.79 -3.12 -17.69
N SER A 384 -13.82 -2.81 -16.40
CA SER A 384 -14.34 -1.53 -15.89
C SER A 384 -13.41 -0.97 -14.82
N LEU A 385 -13.41 0.36 -14.68
CA LEU A 385 -12.55 1.07 -13.74
C LEU A 385 -13.41 1.86 -12.76
N THR A 386 -13.01 1.87 -11.50
CA THR A 386 -13.58 2.73 -10.46
C THR A 386 -12.49 3.40 -9.66
N HIS A 387 -12.68 4.68 -9.35
CA HIS A 387 -11.73 5.48 -8.60
C HIS A 387 -12.48 6.46 -7.69
N GLU A 388 -12.04 6.54 -6.45
CA GLU A 388 -12.45 7.56 -5.48
C GLU A 388 -11.27 8.50 -5.22
N PRO A 389 -11.46 9.83 -5.34
CA PRO A 389 -10.40 10.81 -5.11
C PRO A 389 -9.69 10.56 -3.79
N LYS A 390 -8.35 10.44 -3.85
CA LYS A 390 -7.53 10.22 -2.67
C LYS A 390 -6.90 11.52 -2.18
N ASN A 391 -6.70 11.57 -0.88
CA ASN A 391 -6.03 12.67 -0.21
C ASN A 391 -4.55 12.82 -0.65
N TYR A 392 -3.94 13.95 -0.32
CA TYR A 392 -2.62 14.32 -0.83
C TYR A 392 -1.52 13.31 -0.48
N GLY A 393 -1.55 12.78 0.75
CA GLY A 393 -0.55 11.82 1.25
C GLY A 393 -0.76 10.38 0.79
N ALA A 394 -1.85 10.07 0.10
CA ALA A 394 -2.20 8.71 -0.29
C ALA A 394 -1.80 8.41 -1.74
N THR A 395 -1.42 7.14 -1.99
CA THR A 395 -1.28 6.61 -3.35
C THR A 395 -2.63 6.68 -4.06
N ILE A 396 -2.64 7.08 -5.33
CA ILE A 396 -3.84 7.10 -6.16
C ILE A 396 -4.17 5.64 -6.50
N GLU A 397 -5.30 5.16 -6.01
CA GLU A 397 -5.74 3.78 -6.18
C GLU A 397 -6.90 3.73 -7.16
N VAL A 398 -6.82 2.82 -8.13
CA VAL A 398 -7.91 2.51 -9.07
C VAL A 398 -8.20 1.03 -8.97
N ASP A 399 -9.47 0.69 -8.76
CA ASP A 399 -9.96 -0.69 -8.85
C ASP A 399 -10.32 -0.98 -10.30
N ALA A 400 -9.65 -1.97 -10.90
CA ALA A 400 -9.95 -2.48 -12.22
C ALA A 400 -10.67 -3.82 -12.09
N LEU A 401 -11.94 -3.87 -12.47
CA LEU A 401 -12.76 -5.08 -12.47
C LEU A 401 -12.70 -5.72 -13.84
N ILE A 402 -12.03 -6.87 -13.94
CA ILE A 402 -11.94 -7.68 -15.16
C ILE A 402 -12.86 -8.90 -15.01
N SER A 403 -13.77 -9.11 -15.95
CA SER A 403 -14.81 -10.14 -15.85
C SER A 403 -14.82 -11.05 -17.07
N SER A 404 -15.18 -12.32 -16.88
CA SER A 404 -15.45 -13.27 -17.96
C SER A 404 -16.91 -13.68 -17.91
N ASN A 405 -17.61 -13.61 -19.05
CA ASN A 405 -19.00 -14.00 -19.16
C ASN A 405 -19.21 -15.49 -18.82
N ALA A 406 -20.37 -15.84 -18.28
CA ALA A 406 -20.74 -17.22 -17.97
C ALA A 406 -20.79 -18.13 -19.22
N ASP A 407 -21.03 -17.55 -20.39
CA ASP A 407 -21.06 -18.27 -21.68
C ASP A 407 -19.65 -18.55 -22.23
N SER A 408 -18.58 -18.14 -21.54
CA SER A 408 -17.21 -18.47 -21.90
C SER A 408 -16.95 -19.98 -21.76
N SER A 409 -16.25 -20.58 -22.71
CA SER A 409 -16.03 -22.03 -22.75
C SER A 409 -15.01 -22.53 -21.72
N GLN A 410 -14.11 -21.65 -21.26
CA GLN A 410 -13.01 -22.00 -20.37
C GLN A 410 -12.49 -20.84 -19.54
N THR A 411 -11.54 -21.14 -18.66
CA THR A 411 -10.84 -20.13 -17.86
C THR A 411 -9.86 -19.33 -18.73
N ALA A 412 -10.00 -18.00 -18.72
CA ALA A 412 -9.16 -17.10 -19.50
C ALA A 412 -7.88 -16.67 -18.76
N ILE A 413 -6.82 -16.46 -19.55
CA ILE A 413 -5.62 -15.69 -19.18
C ILE A 413 -5.64 -14.44 -20.03
N VAL A 414 -5.58 -13.27 -19.38
CA VAL A 414 -5.76 -11.98 -20.07
C VAL A 414 -4.61 -11.04 -19.74
N ASP A 415 -4.11 -10.36 -20.76
CA ASP A 415 -3.10 -9.31 -20.60
C ASP A 415 -3.80 -7.96 -20.54
N VAL A 416 -3.56 -7.21 -19.48
CA VAL A 416 -4.15 -5.90 -19.27
C VAL A 416 -3.07 -4.84 -19.33
N THR A 417 -3.24 -3.89 -20.25
CA THR A 417 -2.39 -2.71 -20.38
C THR A 417 -3.09 -1.49 -19.83
N TYR A 418 -2.48 -0.86 -18.84
CA TYR A 418 -2.89 0.42 -18.29
C TYR A 418 -1.97 1.52 -18.81
N THR A 419 -2.54 2.63 -19.26
CA THR A 419 -1.80 3.79 -19.75
C THR A 419 -2.30 5.05 -19.06
N THR A 420 -1.38 5.87 -18.57
CA THR A 420 -1.66 7.18 -17.97
C THR A 420 -0.80 8.26 -18.63
N GLN A 421 -0.94 9.49 -18.15
CA GLN A 421 -0.16 10.63 -18.61
C GLN A 421 0.22 11.54 -17.45
N ALA A 422 1.25 12.36 -17.64
CA ALA A 422 1.62 13.41 -16.69
C ALA A 422 0.39 14.30 -16.37
N PRO A 423 0.19 14.69 -15.10
CA PRO A 423 1.15 14.68 -14.00
C PRO A 423 1.16 13.41 -13.11
N THR A 424 0.53 12.31 -13.53
CA THR A 424 0.52 11.02 -12.82
C THR A 424 1.45 9.99 -13.46
N GLN A 425 1.94 9.04 -12.66
CA GLN A 425 2.81 7.94 -13.09
C GLN A 425 2.57 6.70 -12.21
N PHE A 426 2.86 5.50 -12.72
CA PHE A 426 2.74 4.26 -11.94
C PHE A 426 3.75 4.19 -10.79
N ASP A 427 3.33 3.63 -9.65
CA ASP A 427 4.20 3.49 -8.48
C ASP A 427 5.27 2.41 -8.68
N SER A 428 6.46 2.83 -9.11
CA SER A 428 7.58 1.93 -9.38
C SER A 428 7.97 1.06 -8.18
N LYS A 429 7.80 1.53 -6.93
CA LYS A 429 8.16 0.75 -5.73
C LYS A 429 7.20 -0.43 -5.53
N THR A 430 5.91 -0.20 -5.75
CA THR A 430 4.89 -1.24 -5.64
C THR A 430 5.11 -2.35 -6.69
N TYR A 431 5.53 -1.98 -7.91
CA TYR A 431 5.69 -2.93 -9.01
C TYR A 431 7.08 -3.58 -9.15
N GLN A 432 8.09 -3.13 -8.39
CA GLN A 432 9.44 -3.70 -8.43
C GLN A 432 9.53 -5.20 -8.10
N SER A 433 8.60 -5.73 -7.30
CA SER A 433 8.57 -7.16 -6.90
C SER A 433 7.40 -7.94 -7.50
N HIS A 434 6.59 -7.32 -8.36
CA HIS A 434 5.36 -7.91 -8.87
C HIS A 434 5.67 -8.81 -10.07
N ARG A 435 5.52 -10.13 -9.92
CA ARG A 435 5.96 -11.11 -10.94
C ARG A 435 5.13 -11.15 -12.22
N LEU A 436 3.93 -10.58 -12.20
CA LEU A 436 2.97 -10.62 -13.32
C LEU A 436 2.71 -9.25 -13.93
N CYS A 437 3.41 -8.21 -13.46
CA CYS A 437 3.26 -6.85 -13.95
C CYS A 437 4.61 -6.26 -14.31
N THR A 438 4.65 -5.51 -15.41
CA THR A 438 5.84 -4.81 -15.90
C THR A 438 5.49 -3.34 -16.12
N VAL A 439 6.31 -2.45 -15.59
CA VAL A 439 6.15 -1.00 -15.75
C VAL A 439 7.17 -0.50 -16.79
N SER A 440 6.75 0.42 -17.66
CA SER A 440 7.61 1.07 -18.64
C SER A 440 8.67 1.96 -17.97
N GLU A 441 9.76 2.26 -18.70
CA GLU A 441 10.84 3.11 -18.18
C GLU A 441 10.39 4.54 -17.85
N ASP A 442 9.40 5.06 -18.59
CA ASP A 442 8.81 6.38 -18.36
C ASP A 442 7.72 6.39 -17.27
N LEU A 443 7.39 5.22 -16.70
CA LEU A 443 6.35 5.03 -15.69
C LEU A 443 4.93 5.41 -16.15
N LEU A 444 4.68 5.51 -17.45
CA LEU A 444 3.37 5.88 -18.03
C LEU A 444 2.56 4.69 -18.54
N GLN A 445 3.13 3.49 -18.58
CA GLN A 445 2.46 2.26 -18.98
C GLN A 445 2.74 1.14 -17.97
N LEU A 446 1.71 0.38 -17.63
CA LEU A 446 1.77 -0.82 -16.80
C LEU A 446 1.11 -1.96 -17.56
N SER A 447 1.83 -3.06 -17.78
CA SER A 447 1.30 -4.26 -18.44
C SER A 447 1.28 -5.41 -17.43
N CYS A 448 0.10 -5.96 -17.18
CA CYS A 448 -0.13 -7.01 -16.19
C CYS A 448 -0.84 -8.21 -16.81
N GLN A 449 -0.47 -9.42 -16.39
CA GLN A 449 -1.18 -10.64 -16.74
C GLN A 449 -2.10 -11.06 -15.59
N ILE A 450 -3.38 -11.27 -15.90
CA ILE A 450 -4.39 -11.78 -14.97
C ILE A 450 -4.68 -13.25 -15.32
N ASN A 451 -4.39 -14.12 -14.36
CA ASN A 451 -4.53 -15.57 -14.52
C ASN A 451 -5.81 -16.08 -13.85
N HIS A 452 -6.36 -17.17 -14.38
CA HIS A 452 -7.47 -17.93 -13.79
C HIS A 452 -8.83 -17.21 -13.73
N LEU A 453 -9.17 -16.43 -14.75
CA LEU A 453 -10.49 -15.81 -14.83
C LEU A 453 -11.52 -16.82 -15.36
N LYS A 454 -12.26 -17.45 -14.45
CA LYS A 454 -13.24 -18.50 -14.80
C LYS A 454 -14.50 -17.90 -15.44
N PRO A 455 -15.23 -18.67 -16.27
CA PRO A 455 -16.53 -18.25 -16.80
C PRO A 455 -17.48 -17.82 -15.67
N GLY A 456 -18.13 -16.67 -15.85
CA GLY A 456 -19.08 -16.08 -14.90
C GLY A 456 -18.45 -15.44 -13.65
N ASN A 457 -17.12 -15.36 -13.58
CA ASN A 457 -16.39 -14.73 -12.48
C ASN A 457 -15.71 -13.43 -12.89
N TYR A 458 -15.27 -12.68 -11.88
CA TYR A 458 -14.51 -11.46 -12.02
C TYR A 458 -13.27 -11.47 -11.12
N GLN A 459 -12.29 -10.65 -11.47
CA GLN A 459 -11.11 -10.35 -10.67
C GLN A 459 -11.04 -8.83 -10.47
N ASN A 460 -10.82 -8.39 -9.24
CA ASN A 460 -10.51 -6.99 -8.96
C ASN A 460 -9.00 -6.82 -8.85
N HIS A 461 -8.42 -6.04 -9.76
CA HIS A 461 -7.01 -5.71 -9.80
C HIS A 461 -6.79 -4.26 -9.37
N LYS A 462 -6.01 -4.08 -8.30
CA LYS A 462 -5.69 -2.76 -7.77
C LYS A 462 -4.49 -2.15 -8.48
N VAL A 463 -4.72 -0.97 -9.08
CA VAL A 463 -3.73 -0.20 -9.81
C VAL A 463 -3.29 1.00 -8.98
N TYR A 464 -1.98 1.16 -8.80
CA TYR A 464 -1.39 2.17 -7.93
C TYR A 464 -0.60 3.20 -8.73
N LEU A 465 -1.01 4.46 -8.62
CA LEU A 465 -0.37 5.61 -9.25
C LEU A 465 0.10 6.62 -8.21
N THR A 466 1.06 7.44 -8.60
CA THR A 466 1.58 8.56 -7.81
C THR A 466 1.56 9.83 -8.65
N ALA A 467 1.59 10.97 -7.97
CA ALA A 467 1.77 12.29 -8.57
C ALA A 467 2.94 13.00 -7.88
N ASP A 468 3.46 14.07 -8.49
CA ASP A 468 4.53 14.87 -7.88
C ASP A 468 4.12 15.37 -6.48
N LYS A 469 4.95 15.05 -5.48
CA LYS A 469 4.78 15.47 -4.09
C LYS A 469 5.19 16.92 -3.84
N ASN A 470 5.69 17.64 -4.85
CA ASN A 470 5.92 19.08 -4.77
C ASN A 470 4.71 19.90 -5.24
N ASN A 471 3.81 19.29 -6.03
CA ASN A 471 2.61 19.97 -6.48
C ASN A 471 1.52 19.84 -5.43
N THR A 472 1.29 20.85 -4.59
CA THR A 472 0.28 20.83 -3.52
C THR A 472 -1.17 21.06 -3.98
N SER A 473 -1.36 21.35 -5.27
CA SER A 473 -2.69 21.54 -5.85
C SER A 473 -3.37 20.20 -6.18
N ALA A 474 -4.68 20.28 -6.44
CA ALA A 474 -5.43 19.17 -6.99
C ALA A 474 -4.76 18.69 -8.29
N VAL A 475 -4.62 17.37 -8.42
CA VAL A 475 -4.09 16.72 -9.62
C VAL A 475 -5.19 15.89 -10.22
N THR A 476 -5.45 16.07 -11.51
CA THR A 476 -6.30 15.18 -12.31
C THR A 476 -5.52 14.62 -13.49
N SER A 477 -5.85 13.40 -13.88
CA SER A 477 -5.30 12.72 -15.06
C SER A 477 -6.31 11.69 -15.57
N SER A 478 -5.98 11.02 -16.66
CA SER A 478 -6.77 9.92 -17.21
C SER A 478 -6.01 8.60 -17.10
N LEU A 479 -6.74 7.53 -16.82
CA LEU A 479 -6.25 6.17 -16.91
C LEU A 479 -7.08 5.42 -17.96
N LEU A 480 -6.40 4.89 -18.96
CA LEU A 480 -6.95 3.96 -19.94
C LEU A 480 -6.50 2.56 -19.59
N ALA A 481 -7.43 1.61 -19.50
CA ALA A 481 -7.15 0.19 -19.41
C ALA A 481 -7.63 -0.52 -20.67
N LYS A 482 -6.82 -1.44 -21.19
CA LYS A 482 -7.16 -2.32 -22.31
C LYS A 482 -6.88 -3.75 -21.90
N VAL A 483 -7.84 -4.64 -22.08
CA VAL A 483 -7.66 -6.08 -21.89
C VAL A 483 -7.50 -6.76 -23.24
N ALA A 484 -6.66 -7.78 -23.29
CA ALA A 484 -6.43 -8.63 -24.45
C ALA A 484 -6.50 -10.10 -24.04
N TYR A 485 -7.28 -10.88 -24.79
CA TYR A 485 -7.39 -12.33 -24.65
C TYR A 485 -6.81 -13.01 -25.91
N LEU A 486 -6.11 -14.13 -25.73
CA LEU A 486 -5.51 -14.88 -26.84
C LEU A 486 -6.52 -15.74 -27.62
N GLY A 487 -7.70 -16.03 -27.04
CA GLY A 487 -8.79 -16.71 -27.74
C GLY A 487 -9.76 -15.72 -28.38
N HIS A 488 -10.95 -16.18 -28.75
CA HIS A 488 -11.95 -15.32 -29.37
C HIS A 488 -12.83 -14.63 -28.33
N ASP A 489 -12.91 -13.31 -28.43
CA ASP A 489 -13.85 -12.48 -27.69
C ASP A 489 -14.97 -11.98 -28.60
N PHE A 490 -16.21 -12.32 -28.24
CA PHE A 490 -17.40 -11.95 -28.99
C PHE A 490 -17.75 -10.46 -28.89
N ASP A 491 -17.36 -9.77 -27.80
CA ASP A 491 -17.71 -8.37 -27.56
C ASP A 491 -16.48 -7.50 -27.24
N THR A 492 -15.70 -7.22 -28.29
CA THR A 492 -14.54 -6.32 -28.18
C THR A 492 -14.87 -4.87 -27.79
N THR A 493 -16.15 -4.49 -27.69
CA THR A 493 -16.54 -3.12 -27.29
C THR A 493 -16.31 -2.86 -25.80
N ASN A 494 -16.21 -3.94 -25.01
CA ASN A 494 -16.04 -3.88 -23.56
C ASN A 494 -14.59 -4.19 -23.09
N ASP A 495 -13.67 -4.36 -24.06
CA ASP A 495 -12.22 -4.61 -23.86
C ASP A 495 -11.44 -3.39 -23.35
N ASN A 496 -12.07 -2.23 -23.26
CA ASN A 496 -11.40 -1.02 -22.82
C ASN A 496 -12.27 -0.17 -21.89
N ALA A 497 -11.62 0.46 -20.93
CA ALA A 497 -12.24 1.38 -20.00
C ALA A 497 -11.33 2.58 -19.77
N THR A 498 -11.93 3.76 -19.69
CA THR A 498 -11.22 5.01 -19.36
C THR A 498 -11.88 5.65 -18.14
N ILE A 499 -11.06 6.15 -17.21
CA ILE A 499 -11.54 6.89 -16.05
C ILE A 499 -10.68 8.14 -15.82
N GLU A 500 -11.29 9.18 -15.26
CA GLU A 500 -10.57 10.33 -14.70
C GLU A 500 -10.13 9.98 -13.27
N ILE A 501 -8.84 10.11 -13.01
CA ILE A 501 -8.25 9.90 -11.69
C ILE A 501 -7.89 11.23 -11.05
N ALA A 502 -8.08 11.35 -9.74
CA ALA A 502 -7.86 12.58 -9.01
C ALA A 502 -7.13 12.35 -7.68
N ARG A 503 -6.19 13.25 -7.39
CA ARG A 503 -5.64 13.46 -6.05
C ARG A 503 -6.08 14.85 -5.58
N LEU A 504 -6.67 14.89 -4.39
CA LEU A 504 -7.11 16.13 -3.75
C LEU A 504 -5.90 17.05 -3.45
N PRO A 505 -6.13 18.39 -3.32
CA PRO A 505 -5.10 19.29 -2.85
C PRO A 505 -4.70 18.97 -1.40
N ILE A 506 -3.58 19.50 -0.96
CA ILE A 506 -3.14 19.35 0.43
C ILE A 506 -4.17 19.92 1.42
N ASP A 507 -4.52 19.13 2.44
CA ASP A 507 -5.35 19.53 3.58
C ASP A 507 -4.61 19.24 4.89
N ALA A 508 -3.54 20.00 5.15
CA ALA A 508 -2.68 19.79 6.30
C ALA A 508 -3.30 20.38 7.58
N GLN A 509 -3.49 19.53 8.58
CA GLN A 509 -3.82 19.89 9.95
C GLN A 509 -2.63 19.62 10.89
N PHE A 510 -2.64 20.26 12.06
CA PHE A 510 -1.53 20.19 13.01
C PHE A 510 -2.01 19.86 14.41
N GLY A 511 -1.27 18.95 15.03
CA GLY A 511 -1.27 18.75 16.47
C GLY A 511 -0.11 19.46 17.12
N PHE A 512 -0.35 20.04 18.29
CA PHE A 512 0.70 20.46 19.20
C PHE A 512 0.71 19.53 20.41
N SER A 513 1.88 19.08 20.83
CA SER A 513 2.02 18.21 21.99
C SER A 513 3.25 18.60 22.82
N VAL A 514 3.15 18.34 24.12
CA VAL A 514 4.17 18.64 25.14
C VAL A 514 4.45 17.37 25.94
N PRO A 515 5.70 16.99 26.22
CA PRO A 515 6.02 15.75 26.93
C PRO A 515 5.25 15.59 28.25
N HIS A 516 4.98 14.35 28.64
CA HIS A 516 4.15 14.06 29.82
C HIS A 516 4.78 14.54 31.14
N ASP A 517 6.11 14.54 31.20
CA ASP A 517 6.92 14.99 32.31
C ASP A 517 7.08 16.51 32.38
N GLN A 518 6.63 17.23 31.35
CA GLN A 518 6.63 18.68 31.32
C GLN A 518 5.24 19.23 31.68
N LEU A 519 5.22 20.26 32.53
CA LEU A 519 3.98 20.98 32.82
C LEU A 519 3.48 21.76 31.62
N ASN A 520 2.17 21.97 31.55
CA ASN A 520 1.51 22.77 30.52
C ASN A 520 1.71 24.30 30.68
N ILE A 521 2.75 24.72 31.38
CA ILE A 521 3.15 26.11 31.57
C ILE A 521 4.66 26.20 31.83
N ILE A 522 5.28 27.29 31.40
CA ILE A 522 6.63 27.68 31.80
C ILE A 522 6.53 28.74 32.91
N MET A 523 7.13 28.48 34.07
CA MET A 523 7.24 29.44 35.17
C MET A 523 8.72 29.79 35.43
N LEU A 524 9.08 31.08 35.30
CA LEU A 524 10.46 31.56 35.44
C LEU A 524 10.61 32.45 36.67
N VAL A 525 11.61 32.17 37.51
CA VAL A 525 12.00 33.00 38.66
C VAL A 525 13.17 33.91 38.29
N GLY A 526 13.10 34.56 37.12
CA GLY A 526 14.22 35.32 36.54
C GLY A 526 15.41 34.47 36.07
N GLU A 527 15.28 33.14 36.13
CA GLU A 527 16.24 32.18 35.58
C GLU A 527 15.91 31.80 34.13
N GLN A 528 16.77 30.99 33.51
CA GLN A 528 16.50 30.40 32.21
C GLN A 528 15.91 29.01 32.40
N GLU A 529 14.84 28.69 31.69
CA GLU A 529 14.28 27.33 31.64
C GLU A 529 14.31 26.78 30.24
N GLU A 530 14.24 25.46 30.21
CA GLU A 530 14.23 24.68 29.00
C GLU A 530 12.89 23.95 28.85
N ALA A 531 12.25 24.12 27.70
CA ALA A 531 10.94 23.53 27.43
C ALA A 531 10.94 22.82 26.08
N GLU A 532 10.44 21.59 26.06
CA GLU A 532 10.34 20.73 24.91
C GLU A 532 8.90 20.70 24.36
N PHE A 533 8.81 20.61 23.04
CA PHE A 533 7.56 20.68 22.29
C PHE A 533 7.62 19.75 21.07
N SER A 534 6.46 19.38 20.54
CA SER A 534 6.36 18.63 19.29
C SER A 534 5.18 19.10 18.45
N PHE A 535 5.42 19.29 17.15
CA PHE A 535 4.38 19.48 16.15
C PHE A 535 4.13 18.19 15.40
N ILE A 536 2.88 17.74 15.33
CA ILE A 536 2.48 16.53 14.60
C ILE A 536 1.70 16.95 13.36
N GLN A 537 2.17 16.57 12.18
CA GLN A 537 1.46 16.84 10.92
C GLN A 537 0.44 15.74 10.66
N LYS A 538 -0.79 16.12 10.32
CA LYS A 538 -1.88 15.20 9.97
C LYS A 538 -2.68 15.75 8.79
N GLU A 539 -3.52 14.92 8.21
CA GLU A 539 -4.48 15.32 7.19
C GLU A 539 -5.87 14.83 7.64
N THR A 540 -6.90 15.65 7.41
CA THR A 540 -8.22 15.54 8.06
C THR A 540 -8.85 14.14 7.94
N ALA A 541 -8.68 13.47 6.80
CA ALA A 541 -9.33 12.20 6.51
C ALA A 541 -8.40 10.97 6.51
N SER A 542 -7.09 11.12 6.30
CA SER A 542 -6.12 10.02 6.27
C SER A 542 -5.41 9.80 7.61
N GLY A 543 -5.40 10.82 8.48
CA GLY A 543 -4.78 10.77 9.81
C GLY A 543 -3.25 10.88 9.82
N THR A 544 -2.58 10.69 8.68
CA THR A 544 -1.14 10.86 8.50
C THR A 544 -0.85 11.54 7.17
N ILE A 545 0.07 12.51 7.19
CA ILE A 545 0.59 13.16 5.98
C ILE A 545 2.09 12.95 5.92
N ASP A 546 2.61 12.77 4.71
CA ASP A 546 4.06 12.83 4.51
C ASP A 546 4.57 14.20 4.92
N PRO A 547 5.79 14.29 5.45
CA PRO A 547 6.26 15.55 5.97
C PRO A 547 6.40 16.63 4.89
N LEU A 548 5.88 17.82 5.15
CA LEU A 548 5.97 18.94 4.20
C LEU A 548 7.40 19.44 4.03
N ASN A 549 7.78 19.83 2.82
CA ASN A 549 9.12 20.35 2.55
C ASN A 549 9.34 21.69 3.25
N HIS A 550 10.54 21.87 3.82
CA HIS A 550 10.96 23.07 4.54
C HIS A 550 9.92 23.56 5.56
N PHE A 551 9.45 22.65 6.42
CA PHE A 551 8.60 23.01 7.56
C PHE A 551 9.31 24.00 8.48
N LYS A 552 8.58 25.03 8.90
CA LYS A 552 9.07 26.10 9.78
C LYS A 552 8.06 26.38 10.87
N VAL A 553 8.56 26.73 12.05
CA VAL A 553 7.72 27.23 13.14
C VAL A 553 8.16 28.65 13.48
N GLN A 554 7.28 29.61 13.24
CA GLN A 554 7.49 30.98 13.65
C GLN A 554 7.07 31.17 15.11
N LEU A 555 7.98 31.70 15.91
CA LEU A 555 7.81 31.95 17.33
C LEU A 555 7.51 33.41 17.60
N GLN A 556 6.58 33.66 18.52
CA GLN A 556 6.33 34.96 19.11
C GLN A 556 6.27 34.83 20.63
N LEU A 557 7.21 35.48 21.32
CA LEU A 557 7.27 35.53 22.77
C LEU A 557 6.65 36.84 23.28
N PRO A 558 6.11 36.87 24.50
CA PRO A 558 5.66 38.11 25.13
C PRO A 558 6.86 39.00 25.48
N GLU A 559 6.64 40.32 25.57
CA GLU A 559 7.72 41.33 25.73
C GLU A 559 8.61 41.11 26.95
N PHE A 560 8.12 40.44 28.00
CA PHE A 560 8.83 40.19 29.26
C PHE A 560 9.76 38.96 29.24
N ALA A 561 9.86 38.26 28.11
CA ALA A 561 10.67 37.06 27.95
C ALA A 561 11.51 37.08 26.66
N THR A 562 12.67 36.42 26.70
CA THR A 562 13.62 36.36 25.59
C THR A 562 13.96 34.91 25.27
N LEU A 563 13.93 34.56 23.99
CA LEU A 563 14.42 33.27 23.49
C LEU A 563 15.95 33.31 23.42
N LEU A 564 16.62 32.46 24.18
CA LEU A 564 18.09 32.38 24.23
C LEU A 564 18.64 31.44 23.16
N SER A 565 18.02 30.27 23.00
CA SER A 565 18.39 29.29 21.98
C SER A 565 17.22 28.37 21.65
N ALA A 566 17.28 27.70 20.50
CA ALA A 566 16.39 26.61 20.20
C ALA A 566 17.15 25.47 19.50
N GLN A 567 16.75 24.24 19.80
CA GLN A 567 17.28 23.04 19.18
C GLN A 567 16.14 22.23 18.57
N CYS A 568 16.38 21.62 17.41
CA CYS A 568 15.46 20.71 16.77
C CYS A 568 16.04 19.30 16.79
N TYR A 569 15.17 18.29 16.76
CA TYR A 569 15.55 16.89 16.84
C TYR A 569 15.54 16.24 15.46
N GLU A 570 16.69 15.70 15.05
CA GLU A 570 16.88 14.97 13.80
C GLU A 570 16.51 13.49 14.00
N GLN A 571 15.48 13.00 13.33
CA GLN A 571 14.95 11.66 13.57
C GLN A 571 15.79 10.56 12.93
N THR A 572 16.49 10.87 11.83
CA THR A 572 17.31 9.89 11.11
C THR A 572 18.62 9.59 11.84
N THR A 573 19.23 10.61 12.45
CA THR A 573 20.49 10.49 13.20
C THR A 573 20.31 10.44 14.71
N TYR A 574 19.09 10.68 15.22
CA TYR A 574 18.75 10.75 16.64
C TYR A 574 19.52 11.84 17.42
N THR A 575 19.81 12.98 16.77
CA THR A 575 20.63 14.06 17.35
C THR A 575 19.90 15.40 17.43
N TRP A 576 20.21 16.20 18.46
CA TRP A 576 19.78 17.59 18.55
C TRP A 576 20.72 18.52 17.79
N TYR A 577 20.17 19.46 17.02
CA TYR A 577 20.92 20.49 16.29
C TYR A 577 20.32 21.88 16.49
N ASN A 578 21.12 22.93 16.31
CA ASN A 578 20.62 24.31 16.35
C ASN A 578 19.82 24.60 15.08
N CYS A 579 18.56 24.96 15.24
CA CYS A 579 17.64 25.25 14.14
C CYS A 579 17.05 26.66 14.21
N LEU A 580 17.54 27.52 15.12
CA LEU A 580 17.01 28.85 15.31
C LEU A 580 17.58 29.82 14.28
N GLU A 581 16.72 30.31 13.39
CA GLU A 581 17.02 31.42 12.48
C GLU A 581 16.13 32.62 12.83
N LYS A 582 16.71 33.62 13.49
CA LYS A 582 15.98 34.78 14.04
C LYS A 582 14.89 34.33 15.03
N ASN A 583 13.63 34.33 14.62
CA ASN A 583 12.47 33.89 15.39
C ASN A 583 11.73 32.72 14.72
N GLN A 584 12.41 31.99 13.84
CA GLN A 584 11.88 30.82 13.15
C GLN A 584 12.73 29.59 13.46
N LEU A 585 12.07 28.47 13.71
CA LEU A 585 12.69 27.16 13.77
C LEU A 585 12.64 26.55 12.38
N ILE A 586 13.80 26.22 11.81
CA ILE A 586 13.93 25.63 10.48
C ILE A 586 14.32 24.15 10.61
N PHE A 587 13.42 23.26 10.20
CA PHE A 587 13.65 21.82 10.30
C PHE A 587 14.35 21.30 9.03
N THR A 588 15.46 20.57 9.19
CA THR A 588 16.30 20.05 8.09
C THR A 588 15.82 18.72 7.53
N ASP A 589 15.10 17.94 8.33
CA ASP A 589 14.46 16.68 7.98
C ASP A 589 13.14 16.63 8.75
N ASN A 590 12.06 16.26 8.07
CA ASN A 590 10.72 16.28 8.64
C ASN A 590 10.22 14.88 9.04
N GLY A 591 11.15 13.94 9.26
CA GLY A 591 10.88 12.67 9.91
C GLY A 591 10.69 11.52 8.92
N GLY A 592 11.31 10.39 9.25
CA GLY A 592 11.16 9.16 8.48
C GLY A 592 9.76 8.56 8.61
N TYR A 593 9.37 7.76 7.62
CA TYR A 593 8.11 7.01 7.54
C TYR A 593 7.65 6.48 8.90
N ARG A 594 6.66 7.12 9.51
CA ARG A 594 5.49 6.54 10.21
C ARG A 594 4.75 7.51 11.14
N ASN A 595 5.33 8.63 11.54
CA ASN A 595 4.64 9.71 12.27
C ASN A 595 5.43 11.02 12.08
N ALA A 596 4.95 11.94 11.25
CA ALA A 596 5.61 13.22 10.99
C ALA A 596 5.50 14.13 12.23
N TYR A 597 6.35 13.91 13.25
CA TYR A 597 6.46 14.78 14.41
C TYR A 597 7.79 15.54 14.45
N ASN A 598 7.69 16.85 14.46
CA ASN A 598 8.79 17.79 14.52
C ASN A 598 9.01 18.21 15.97
N LYS A 599 10.02 17.61 16.59
CA LYS A 599 10.36 17.82 18.01
C LYS A 599 11.41 18.91 18.15
N PHE A 600 11.19 19.83 19.08
CA PHE A 600 12.07 20.96 19.32
C PHE A 600 12.10 21.37 20.80
N LYS A 601 13.14 22.08 21.18
CA LYS A 601 13.39 22.52 22.56
C LYS A 601 13.81 23.98 22.57
N LEU A 602 13.22 24.76 23.46
CA LEU A 602 13.47 26.19 23.62
C LEU A 602 14.17 26.45 24.95
N THR A 603 15.19 27.31 24.95
CA THR A 603 15.76 27.89 26.17
C THR A 603 15.28 29.32 26.28
N ILE A 604 14.53 29.65 27.34
CA ILE A 604 13.84 30.94 27.49
C ILE A 604 14.25 31.56 28.82
N SER A 605 14.49 32.87 28.82
CA SER A 605 14.78 33.64 30.04
C SER A 605 13.79 34.79 30.21
N GLY A 606 13.33 34.99 31.45
CA GLY A 606 12.46 36.09 31.84
C GLY A 606 13.26 37.24 32.43
N HIS A 607 12.93 38.48 32.04
CA HIS A 607 13.65 39.67 32.52
C HIS A 607 12.79 40.67 33.30
N THR A 608 11.47 40.66 33.11
CA THR A 608 10.51 41.40 33.93
C THR A 608 9.35 40.51 34.32
N GLN A 609 8.71 40.79 35.47
CA GLN A 609 7.50 40.04 35.85
C GLN A 609 6.40 40.22 34.80
N GLY A 610 5.70 39.14 34.47
CA GLY A 610 4.64 39.16 33.47
C GLY A 610 4.01 37.79 33.26
N GLN A 611 2.83 37.78 32.67
CA GLN A 611 2.06 36.59 32.34
C GLN A 611 1.53 36.72 30.91
N GLY A 612 1.61 35.65 30.13
CA GLY A 612 1.32 35.69 28.70
C GLY A 612 1.47 34.32 28.04
N HIS A 613 1.56 34.31 26.71
CA HIS A 613 1.65 33.09 25.92
C HIS A 613 2.77 33.18 24.89
N ILE A 614 3.47 32.09 24.68
CA ILE A 614 4.32 31.87 23.51
C ILE A 614 3.40 31.41 22.40
N SER A 615 3.41 32.10 21.26
CA SER A 615 2.65 31.69 20.08
C SER A 615 3.55 31.00 19.07
N PHE A 616 3.05 29.91 18.51
CA PHE A 616 3.71 29.09 17.50
C PHE A 616 2.85 29.09 16.25
N THR A 617 3.42 29.51 15.13
CA THR A 617 2.75 29.46 13.83
C THR A 617 3.52 28.53 12.91
N ALA A 618 2.92 27.41 12.55
CA ALA A 618 3.47 26.44 11.61
C ALA A 618 3.30 26.95 10.17
N LYS A 619 4.35 26.82 9.36
CA LYS A 619 4.42 27.22 7.95
C LYS A 619 5.25 26.22 7.15
N SER A 620 5.09 26.23 5.84
CA SER A 620 5.91 25.44 4.91
C SER A 620 6.03 26.14 3.56
N ASP A 621 7.14 25.93 2.87
CA ASP A 621 7.32 26.37 1.49
C ASP A 621 6.26 25.72 0.57
N SER A 622 5.86 24.48 0.84
CA SER A 622 4.85 23.73 0.07
C SER A 622 3.48 24.42 0.06
N THR A 623 3.19 25.25 1.06
CA THR A 623 1.94 26.01 1.19
C THR A 623 2.12 27.51 0.93
N ASN A 624 3.20 27.90 0.22
CA ASN A 624 3.53 29.29 -0.06
C ASN A 624 3.58 30.16 1.21
N GLU A 625 4.14 29.62 2.31
CA GLU A 625 4.29 30.32 3.60
C GLU A 625 2.95 30.73 4.28
N GLN A 626 1.82 30.18 3.81
CA GLN A 626 0.55 30.33 4.52
C GLN A 626 0.63 29.62 5.88
N ALA A 627 -0.02 30.22 6.89
CA ALA A 627 -0.13 29.59 8.21
C ALA A 627 -0.98 28.33 8.08
N ILE A 628 -0.38 27.20 8.42
CA ILE A 628 -1.01 25.88 8.32
C ILE A 628 -1.41 25.34 9.70
N GLY A 629 -0.88 25.92 10.78
CA GLY A 629 -1.28 25.60 12.15
C GLY A 629 -0.88 26.71 13.13
N PHE A 630 -1.61 26.78 14.25
CA PHE A 630 -1.38 27.74 15.32
C PHE A 630 -1.52 27.05 16.68
N ALA A 631 -0.60 27.34 17.59
CA ALA A 631 -0.66 26.90 18.98
C ALA A 631 -0.16 28.01 19.90
N THR A 632 -0.62 28.02 21.14
CA THR A 632 -0.14 28.94 22.19
C THR A 632 0.22 28.16 23.43
N PHE A 633 1.30 28.53 24.12
CA PHE A 633 1.72 27.90 25.36
C PHE A 633 1.89 28.93 26.49
N PRO A 634 1.30 28.73 27.68
CA PRO A 634 1.40 29.67 28.79
C PRO A 634 2.84 29.89 29.29
N LEU A 635 3.18 31.14 29.61
CA LEU A 635 4.47 31.55 30.16
C LEU A 635 4.26 32.63 31.24
N VAL A 636 4.81 32.40 32.43
CA VAL A 636 4.78 33.32 33.56
C VAL A 636 6.19 33.59 34.06
N VAL A 637 6.51 34.86 34.30
CA VAL A 637 7.74 35.32 34.93
C VAL A 637 7.38 36.01 36.24
N GLY A 638 7.95 35.57 37.34
CA GLY A 638 7.69 36.10 38.67
C GLY A 638 8.93 36.19 39.54
N GLN A 639 8.75 36.66 40.77
CA GLN A 639 9.78 36.71 41.80
C GLN A 639 9.70 35.50 42.73
N PRO A 640 10.82 35.10 43.36
CA PRO A 640 10.81 33.98 44.30
C PRO A 640 9.97 34.32 45.54
N THR A 641 9.11 33.42 46.02
CA THR A 641 8.41 33.60 47.31
C THR A 641 9.35 33.70 48.51
N GLN A 642 10.62 33.34 48.37
CA GLN A 642 11.67 33.52 49.37
C GLN A 642 11.78 34.98 49.86
N VAL A 643 11.45 35.97 49.02
CA VAL A 643 11.43 37.38 49.43
C VAL A 643 10.31 37.68 50.44
N ILE A 644 9.21 36.93 50.38
CA ILE A 644 8.09 36.99 51.34
C ILE A 644 8.42 36.11 52.56
N GLN A 645 8.98 34.92 52.35
CA GLN A 645 9.33 34.00 53.45
C GLN A 645 10.31 34.65 54.44
N GLN A 646 11.32 35.38 53.95
CA GLN A 646 12.24 36.12 54.83
C GLN A 646 11.52 37.15 55.72
N GLN A 647 10.45 37.78 55.23
CA GLN A 647 9.64 38.70 56.03
C GLN A 647 8.85 37.95 57.09
N ILE A 648 8.25 36.80 56.73
CA ILE A 648 7.53 35.92 57.67
C ILE A 648 8.47 35.43 58.80
N ASP A 649 9.66 34.97 58.43
CA ASP A 649 10.64 34.42 59.37
C ASP A 649 11.18 35.46 60.35
N THR A 650 11.31 36.72 59.91
CA THR A 650 11.83 37.82 60.74
C THR A 650 10.76 38.57 61.51
N ALA A 651 9.50 38.50 61.09
CA ALA A 651 8.42 39.24 61.74
C ALA A 651 8.08 38.68 63.14
N PRO A 652 7.68 39.55 64.09
CA PRO A 652 7.15 39.11 65.38
C PRO A 652 5.84 38.31 65.25
N ASN A 653 5.49 37.54 66.27
CA ASN A 653 4.18 36.89 66.35
C ASN A 653 3.04 37.92 66.35
N MET A 654 1.89 37.59 65.74
CA MET A 654 0.73 38.46 65.54
C MET A 654 1.00 39.69 64.65
N SER A 655 2.01 39.63 63.79
CA SER A 655 2.30 40.72 62.85
C SER A 655 1.50 40.59 61.56
N THR A 656 1.24 41.75 60.94
CA THR A 656 0.69 41.84 59.58
C THR A 656 1.82 42.12 58.61
N ILE A 657 1.91 41.32 57.54
CA ILE A 657 2.86 41.49 56.45
C ILE A 657 2.08 41.84 55.20
N THR A 658 2.29 43.04 54.67
CA THR A 658 1.66 43.49 53.44
C THR A 658 2.53 43.16 52.24
N VAL A 659 2.04 42.31 51.35
CA VAL A 659 2.71 41.89 50.11
C VAL A 659 2.32 42.83 48.97
N PRO A 660 3.27 43.51 48.30
CA PRO A 660 2.98 44.37 47.16
C PRO A 660 2.36 43.61 45.97
N ASN A 661 1.83 44.36 45.01
CA ASN A 661 1.39 43.78 43.73
C ASN A 661 2.59 43.17 42.98
N GLY A 662 2.40 42.00 42.39
CA GLY A 662 3.45 41.25 41.73
C GLY A 662 3.09 39.78 41.60
N ILE A 663 3.90 39.05 40.84
CA ILE A 663 3.79 37.61 40.64
C ILE A 663 4.88 36.95 41.47
N TYR A 664 4.47 36.11 42.42
CA TYR A 664 5.38 35.39 43.30
C TYR A 664 5.26 33.88 43.08
N LEU A 665 6.40 33.24 42.87
CA LEU A 665 6.53 31.84 42.48
C LEU A 665 7.25 31.06 43.57
N GLY A 666 6.62 30.01 44.09
CA GLY A 666 7.24 29.10 45.06
C GLY A 666 6.42 28.86 46.32
N PRO A 667 6.94 28.09 47.29
CA PRO A 667 6.22 27.72 48.50
C PRO A 667 6.28 28.82 49.58
N LEU A 668 5.39 28.75 50.56
CA LEU A 668 5.33 29.61 51.75
C LEU A 668 4.99 28.81 53.02
N ASP A 669 5.67 29.10 54.13
CA ASP A 669 5.42 28.45 55.43
C ASP A 669 5.08 29.50 56.51
N LEU A 670 3.81 29.51 56.90
CA LEU A 670 3.24 30.32 57.98
C LEU A 670 2.86 29.46 59.20
N SER A 671 3.34 28.21 59.29
CA SER A 671 2.94 27.27 60.34
C SER A 671 3.59 27.55 61.70
N ASN A 672 4.73 28.24 61.72
CA ASN A 672 5.53 28.43 62.93
C ASN A 672 5.09 29.60 63.83
N LYS A 673 4.34 30.56 63.29
CA LYS A 673 3.93 31.79 63.99
C LYS A 673 2.55 32.21 63.51
N GLN A 674 1.82 32.93 64.35
CA GLN A 674 0.60 33.63 63.96
C GLN A 674 0.97 34.86 63.12
N ILE A 675 0.70 34.81 61.82
CA ILE A 675 1.00 35.88 60.86
C ILE A 675 -0.26 36.20 60.05
N GLN A 676 -0.56 37.48 59.87
CA GLN A 676 -1.53 37.93 58.88
C GLN A 676 -0.77 38.32 57.62
N LEU A 677 -0.73 37.42 56.63
CA LEU A 677 -0.16 37.69 55.32
C LEU A 677 -1.25 38.28 54.43
N GLN A 678 -1.08 39.54 54.03
CA GLN A 678 -2.09 40.32 53.34
C GLN A 678 -1.54 40.91 52.05
N ALA A 679 -2.21 40.64 50.93
CA ALA A 679 -1.92 41.32 49.68
C ALA A 679 -2.34 42.79 49.73
N GLN A 680 -1.57 43.66 49.07
CA GLN A 680 -1.96 45.04 48.82
C GLN A 680 -3.23 45.13 47.97
N SER A 681 -3.37 44.22 46.99
CA SER A 681 -4.57 44.01 46.19
C SER A 681 -4.52 42.61 45.55
N GLN A 682 -5.61 42.18 44.90
CA GLN A 682 -5.66 40.91 44.17
C GLN A 682 -4.69 40.81 42.97
N ASN A 683 -3.93 41.87 42.67
CA ASN A 683 -2.81 41.84 41.73
C ASN A 683 -1.52 41.24 42.35
N ALA A 684 -1.52 40.87 43.63
CA ALA A 684 -0.49 40.01 44.22
C ALA A 684 -0.87 38.55 43.96
N THR A 685 -0.17 37.89 43.04
CA THR A 685 -0.44 36.51 42.64
C THR A 685 0.57 35.55 43.28
N LEU A 686 0.07 34.43 43.78
CA LEU A 686 0.85 33.33 44.34
C LEU A 686 0.63 32.10 43.45
N TYR A 687 1.68 31.69 42.74
CA TYR A 687 1.68 30.49 41.91
C TYR A 687 2.81 29.54 42.31
N PHE A 688 2.66 28.26 41.98
CA PHE A 688 3.69 27.27 42.23
C PHE A 688 3.90 26.36 41.03
N ASN A 689 5.17 26.11 40.74
CA ASN A 689 5.63 25.23 39.67
C ASN A 689 5.63 23.77 40.16
N GLY A 690 4.66 22.98 39.72
CA GLY A 690 4.53 21.56 40.12
C GLY A 690 5.58 20.61 39.55
N ALA A 691 6.48 21.05 38.65
CA ALA A 691 7.45 20.18 37.98
C ALA A 691 8.53 19.63 38.94
N ASP A 692 8.81 20.36 40.03
CA ASP A 692 9.84 20.00 41.00
C ASP A 692 9.36 19.00 42.07
N TYR A 693 8.07 18.68 42.13
CA TYR A 693 7.50 17.90 43.22
C TYR A 693 6.58 16.77 42.72
N PRO A 694 7.08 15.52 42.66
CA PRO A 694 6.24 14.39 42.30
C PRO A 694 5.27 14.11 43.46
N LEU A 695 3.97 14.16 43.15
CA LEU A 695 2.84 13.75 43.99
C LEU A 695 2.47 14.77 45.07
N PHE A 696 1.15 14.94 45.30
CA PHE A 696 0.47 15.79 46.28
C PHE A 696 0.84 15.53 47.78
N ASN A 697 2.09 15.19 48.08
CA ASN A 697 2.53 14.74 49.39
C ASN A 697 3.14 15.87 50.25
N GLU A 698 3.54 16.99 49.65
CA GLU A 698 4.13 18.12 50.39
C GLU A 698 3.35 19.42 50.18
N ALA A 699 2.97 20.05 51.29
CA ALA A 699 2.25 21.31 51.30
C ALA A 699 3.11 22.45 50.77
N THR A 700 2.62 23.13 49.74
CA THR A 700 3.27 24.31 49.13
C THR A 700 2.97 25.60 49.89
N ILE A 701 1.80 25.68 50.55
CA ILE A 701 1.51 26.75 51.52
C ILE A 701 1.09 26.07 52.82
N LYS A 702 1.76 26.39 53.93
CA LYS A 702 1.41 25.87 55.25
C LYS A 702 0.84 26.96 56.13
N LEU A 703 -0.36 26.76 56.65
CA LEU A 703 -1.00 27.64 57.62
C LEU A 703 -1.10 26.93 58.98
N GLY A 704 -0.66 27.62 60.03
CA GLY A 704 -0.74 27.16 61.42
C GLY A 704 -0.82 28.33 62.37
N GLN A 705 -0.97 28.05 63.67
CA GLN A 705 -0.97 29.06 64.74
C GLN A 705 -2.01 30.19 64.54
N SER A 706 -3.16 29.89 63.91
CA SER A 706 -4.22 30.87 63.60
C SER A 706 -3.78 31.99 62.64
N SER A 707 -2.86 31.68 61.72
CA SER A 707 -2.42 32.58 60.65
C SER A 707 -3.52 32.87 59.63
N GLN A 708 -3.35 33.97 58.90
CA GLN A 708 -4.32 34.47 57.92
C GLN A 708 -3.67 34.70 56.56
N LEU A 709 -4.35 34.29 55.49
CA LEU A 709 -3.99 34.53 54.10
C LEU A 709 -5.08 35.39 53.43
N ILE A 710 -4.75 36.63 53.08
CA ILE A 710 -5.76 37.63 52.71
C ILE A 710 -5.44 38.31 51.37
N GLY A 711 -6.41 38.32 50.45
CA GLY A 711 -6.39 39.23 49.30
C GLY A 711 -5.59 38.79 48.07
N PHE A 712 -5.07 37.57 48.03
CA PHE A 712 -4.22 37.06 46.94
C PHE A 712 -5.02 36.47 45.78
N THR A 713 -4.44 36.48 44.59
CA THR A 713 -4.83 35.55 43.52
C THR A 713 -3.98 34.29 43.61
N LEU A 714 -4.60 33.10 43.65
CA LEU A 714 -3.94 31.81 43.94
C LEU A 714 -4.26 30.76 42.87
N ALA A 715 -3.22 30.07 42.38
CA ALA A 715 -3.37 28.88 41.54
C ALA A 715 -2.20 27.91 41.75
N SER A 716 -2.41 26.63 41.40
CA SER A 716 -1.39 25.58 41.42
C SER A 716 -0.76 25.29 42.79
N HIS A 717 -1.50 25.53 43.89
CA HIS A 717 -1.02 25.31 45.25
C HIS A 717 -1.72 24.14 45.96
N TYR A 718 -0.95 23.40 46.77
CA TYR A 718 -1.49 22.56 47.83
C TYR A 718 -1.30 23.27 49.18
N ILE A 719 -2.39 23.66 49.83
CA ILE A 719 -2.40 24.41 51.09
C ILE A 719 -2.76 23.46 52.23
N THR A 720 -1.99 23.42 53.33
CA THR A 720 -2.41 22.71 54.56
C THR A 720 -2.75 23.69 55.69
N VAL A 721 -3.74 23.33 56.50
CA VAL A 721 -4.13 24.03 57.72
C VAL A 721 -4.03 23.05 58.88
N ASP A 722 -2.92 23.10 59.61
CA ASP A 722 -2.56 22.03 60.55
C ASP A 722 -2.85 22.38 62.02
N GLU A 723 -2.85 23.66 62.41
CA GLU A 723 -3.05 24.08 63.80
C GLU A 723 -3.76 25.45 63.94
N GLY A 724 -4.59 25.57 64.97
CA GLY A 724 -5.24 26.83 65.35
C GLY A 724 -6.50 27.15 64.53
N HIS A 725 -6.97 28.40 64.64
CA HIS A 725 -8.10 28.93 63.88
C HIS A 725 -7.58 29.79 62.73
N SER A 726 -7.16 29.15 61.64
CA SER A 726 -6.59 29.87 60.49
C SER A 726 -7.69 30.45 59.60
N GLN A 727 -7.36 31.51 58.87
CA GLN A 727 -8.32 32.20 58.01
C GLN A 727 -7.78 32.40 56.59
N ILE A 728 -8.62 32.13 55.60
CA ILE A 728 -8.31 32.38 54.18
C ILE A 728 -9.42 33.31 53.69
N ASN A 729 -9.11 34.60 53.54
CA ASN A 729 -10.12 35.63 53.34
C ASN A 729 -9.88 36.48 52.08
N ASN A 730 -10.95 36.82 51.36
CA ASN A 730 -10.88 37.76 50.23
C ASN A 730 -9.89 37.38 49.11
N ASN A 731 -9.60 36.08 48.94
CA ASN A 731 -8.72 35.60 47.88
C ASN A 731 -9.50 35.27 46.60
N LEU A 732 -8.81 35.31 45.47
CA LEU A 732 -9.29 34.84 44.17
C LEU A 732 -8.54 33.55 43.79
N PHE A 733 -9.24 32.42 43.76
CA PHE A 733 -8.71 31.15 43.27
C PHE A 733 -9.00 31.03 41.78
N ASP A 734 -8.10 31.57 40.98
CA ASP A 734 -8.20 31.56 39.52
C ASP A 734 -6.80 31.46 38.89
N GLY A 735 -6.68 30.53 37.96
CA GLY A 735 -5.54 30.40 37.05
C GLY A 735 -5.96 29.93 35.66
N THR A 736 -7.25 30.06 35.35
CA THR A 736 -7.89 29.52 34.13
C THR A 736 -7.29 30.13 32.86
N GLN A 737 -7.05 31.45 32.84
CA GLN A 737 -6.49 32.16 31.70
C GLN A 737 -5.14 31.60 31.21
N TYR A 738 -4.36 30.97 32.09
CA TYR A 738 -3.02 30.45 31.80
C TYR A 738 -2.94 28.92 31.98
N HIS A 739 -4.10 28.26 31.98
CA HIS A 739 -4.21 26.81 32.15
C HIS A 739 -3.46 26.26 33.38
N LEU A 740 -3.44 27.04 34.46
CA LEU A 740 -2.79 26.63 35.69
C LEU A 740 -3.60 25.54 36.39
N PRO A 741 -2.92 24.56 37.03
CA PRO A 741 -3.59 23.64 37.94
C PRO A 741 -4.34 24.38 39.05
N SER A 742 -5.30 23.67 39.63
CA SER A 742 -6.14 24.17 40.72
C SER A 742 -5.37 24.34 42.02
N THR A 743 -5.95 25.11 42.95
CA THR A 743 -5.50 25.13 44.34
C THR A 743 -6.34 24.16 45.17
N THR A 744 -5.67 23.28 45.93
CA THR A 744 -6.31 22.35 46.87
C THR A 744 -5.99 22.77 48.30
N ILE A 745 -6.99 22.79 49.17
CA ILE A 745 -6.84 23.15 50.59
C ILE A 745 -7.15 21.93 51.45
N MET A 746 -6.19 21.47 52.24
CA MET A 746 -6.36 20.42 53.24
C MET A 746 -6.49 21.03 54.63
N ASN A 747 -7.67 20.93 55.22
CA ASN A 747 -7.96 21.37 56.58
C ASN A 747 -7.87 20.21 57.58
N ASN A 748 -6.84 20.25 58.43
CA ASN A 748 -6.63 19.32 59.54
C ASN A 748 -7.01 19.94 60.91
N SER A 749 -7.57 21.15 60.94
CA SER A 749 -7.86 21.90 62.17
C SER A 749 -9.16 22.73 62.05
N THR A 750 -9.15 23.98 62.52
CA THR A 750 -10.25 24.94 62.33
C THR A 750 -9.89 25.97 61.26
N LEU A 751 -10.72 26.07 60.22
CA LEU A 751 -10.56 26.98 59.09
C LEU A 751 -11.79 27.87 58.90
N THR A 752 -11.57 29.17 58.75
CA THR A 752 -12.57 30.09 58.22
C THR A 752 -12.19 30.49 56.80
N LEU A 753 -13.09 30.23 55.84
CA LEU A 753 -13.02 30.66 54.45
C LEU A 753 -14.05 31.77 54.24
N ALA A 754 -13.62 33.03 54.24
CA ALA A 754 -14.53 34.15 54.11
C ALA A 754 -14.28 34.99 52.85
N GLN A 755 -15.34 35.38 52.15
CA GLN A 755 -15.26 36.36 51.05
C GLN A 755 -14.37 35.94 49.87
N ASN A 756 -14.10 34.65 49.68
CA ASN A 756 -13.25 34.18 48.57
C ASN A 756 -14.06 33.99 47.29
N ARG A 757 -13.38 34.11 46.17
CA ARG A 757 -13.91 33.78 44.83
C ARG A 757 -13.18 32.58 44.29
N PHE A 758 -13.92 31.59 43.82
CA PHE A 758 -13.40 30.39 43.20
C PHE A 758 -13.89 30.33 41.77
N VAL A 759 -12.96 30.14 40.83
CA VAL A 759 -13.27 29.96 39.41
C VAL A 759 -12.97 28.52 39.05
N GLY A 760 -13.97 27.84 38.49
CA GLY A 760 -13.89 26.48 37.99
C GLY A 760 -14.02 26.45 36.48
N SER A 761 -13.09 25.82 35.77
CA SER A 761 -13.18 25.66 34.31
C SER A 761 -12.58 24.34 33.82
N ALA A 762 -13.18 23.78 32.78
CA ALA A 762 -12.46 22.86 31.91
C ALA A 762 -11.38 23.66 31.16
N LEU A 763 -10.14 23.16 31.14
CA LEU A 763 -9.05 23.76 30.39
C LEU A 763 -9.00 23.09 29.01
N ASP A 764 -9.48 23.79 27.98
CA ASP A 764 -9.22 23.38 26.60
C ASP A 764 -7.83 23.85 26.20
N THR A 765 -6.87 22.93 26.33
CA THR A 765 -5.49 23.23 25.99
C THR A 765 -5.23 23.19 24.47
N GLY A 766 -6.15 22.65 23.66
CA GLY A 766 -5.96 22.48 22.22
C GLY A 766 -4.84 21.50 21.82
N TYR A 767 -4.26 20.77 22.77
CA TYR A 767 -3.13 19.86 22.54
C TYR A 767 -3.59 18.42 22.28
N LEU A 768 -2.93 17.72 21.34
CA LEU A 768 -3.21 16.32 21.06
C LEU A 768 -2.51 15.44 22.11
N TYR A 769 -3.22 14.91 23.10
CA TYR A 769 -2.68 13.89 24.01
C TYR A 769 -3.60 12.69 24.22
N ASP A 770 -2.97 11.52 24.31
CA ASP A 770 -3.61 10.20 24.15
C ASP A 770 -4.29 9.68 25.43
N TYR A 771 -3.91 10.06 26.66
CA TYR A 771 -4.47 9.38 27.85
C TYR A 771 -4.28 10.12 29.18
N ILE A 772 -4.84 11.33 29.37
CA ILE A 772 -5.03 11.88 30.73
C ILE A 772 -6.30 12.73 30.75
N ARG A 773 -7.12 12.51 31.78
CA ARG A 773 -8.35 13.21 32.12
C ARG A 773 -8.25 14.70 31.75
N GLU A 774 -9.26 15.21 31.05
CA GLU A 774 -9.57 16.63 30.88
C GLU A 774 -8.91 17.47 31.99
N GLN A 775 -7.97 18.35 31.64
CA GLN A 775 -7.29 19.15 32.65
C GLN A 775 -8.30 20.17 33.18
N TYR A 776 -8.68 20.06 34.44
CA TYR A 776 -9.61 21.00 35.06
C TYR A 776 -8.88 21.92 36.02
N HIS A 777 -9.25 23.20 35.99
CA HIS A 777 -8.99 24.12 37.07
C HIS A 777 -10.24 24.15 37.96
N CYS A 778 -10.27 23.30 39.00
CA CYS A 778 -11.30 23.16 40.02
C CYS A 778 -10.68 23.29 41.42
N PRO A 779 -10.58 24.51 41.98
CA PRO A 779 -10.17 24.69 43.36
C PRO A 779 -11.11 23.95 44.32
N TYR A 780 -10.59 23.22 45.28
CA TYR A 780 -11.42 22.44 46.21
C TYR A 780 -10.79 22.28 47.58
N ILE A 781 -11.61 21.94 48.57
CA ILE A 781 -11.21 21.81 49.97
C ILE A 781 -11.44 20.37 50.44
N GLU A 782 -10.46 19.79 51.12
CA GLU A 782 -10.60 18.57 51.91
C GLU A 782 -10.56 18.93 53.40
N THR A 783 -11.47 18.38 54.20
CA THR A 783 -11.47 18.61 55.66
C THR A 783 -11.53 17.29 56.42
N GLY A 784 -10.60 17.13 57.36
CA GLY A 784 -10.34 15.87 58.05
C GLY A 784 -9.45 14.94 57.22
N THR A 785 -9.30 13.69 57.65
CA THR A 785 -8.44 12.74 56.94
C THR A 785 -9.16 11.42 56.70
N TYR A 786 -8.89 10.81 55.54
CA TYR A 786 -9.44 9.49 55.23
C TYR A 786 -8.90 8.37 56.12
N TYR A 787 -7.73 8.54 56.75
CA TYR A 787 -6.96 7.48 57.43
C TYR A 787 -6.93 7.56 58.97
N LYS A 788 -7.23 8.71 59.58
CA LYS A 788 -7.19 8.90 61.04
C LYS A 788 -8.57 9.26 61.57
N ASP A 789 -9.07 8.46 62.51
CA ASP A 789 -10.41 8.58 63.10
C ASP A 789 -10.52 9.58 64.27
N GLU A 790 -9.50 10.42 64.55
CA GLU A 790 -9.34 11.00 65.90
C GLU A 790 -9.43 12.53 66.02
N ASN A 791 -9.31 13.31 64.93
CA ASN A 791 -9.32 14.79 65.04
C ASN A 791 -10.55 15.40 64.40
N ALA A 792 -11.45 15.93 65.24
CA ALA A 792 -12.55 16.76 64.78
C ALA A 792 -12.02 18.01 64.06
N THR A 793 -12.53 18.27 62.86
CA THR A 793 -12.18 19.45 62.08
C THR A 793 -13.37 20.40 62.01
N THR A 794 -13.11 21.68 61.82
CA THR A 794 -14.18 22.69 61.68
C THR A 794 -13.88 23.57 60.48
N ILE A 795 -14.89 23.77 59.63
CA ILE A 795 -14.81 24.67 58.49
C ILE A 795 -16.02 25.61 58.48
N ASN A 796 -15.73 26.91 58.42
CA ASN A 796 -16.73 27.97 58.29
C ASN A 796 -16.55 28.66 56.94
N ALA A 797 -17.42 28.34 55.96
CA ALA A 797 -17.47 29.00 54.67
C ALA A 797 -18.49 30.13 54.70
N ILE A 798 -18.05 31.37 54.54
CA ILE A 798 -18.88 32.58 54.70
C ILE A 798 -18.72 33.49 53.48
N ASN A 799 -19.81 33.90 52.84
CA ASN A 799 -19.78 34.88 51.74
C ASN A 799 -18.84 34.51 50.58
N ASN A 800 -18.65 33.23 50.27
CA ASN A 800 -17.83 32.84 49.12
C ASN A 800 -18.66 32.75 47.85
N VAL A 801 -18.06 33.03 46.70
CA VAL A 801 -18.64 32.78 45.38
C VAL A 801 -17.84 31.69 44.68
N TYR A 802 -18.50 30.65 44.18
CA TYR A 802 -17.90 29.62 43.34
C TYR A 802 -18.62 29.57 41.99
N SER A 803 -17.88 29.85 40.92
CA SER A 803 -18.37 29.76 39.54
C SER A 803 -17.70 28.57 38.86
N GLY A 804 -18.39 27.43 38.81
CA GLY A 804 -17.86 26.16 38.36
C GLY A 804 -17.94 25.90 36.87
N ASN A 805 -17.34 24.79 36.45
CA ASN A 805 -17.16 24.41 35.05
C ASN A 805 -18.45 23.98 34.34
N LEU A 806 -19.53 23.63 35.07
CA LEU A 806 -20.81 23.31 34.45
C LEU A 806 -21.54 24.54 33.87
N LEU A 807 -21.16 25.76 34.27
CA LEU A 807 -21.72 26.98 33.67
C LEU A 807 -21.37 27.11 32.18
N THR A 808 -20.17 26.67 31.80
CA THR A 808 -19.67 26.75 30.41
C THR A 808 -19.78 25.41 29.69
N HIS A 809 -19.76 24.30 30.41
CA HIS A 809 -19.82 22.96 29.85
C HIS A 809 -20.75 22.04 30.68
N PRO A 810 -22.08 22.13 30.51
CA PRO A 810 -23.04 21.42 31.36
C PRO A 810 -22.96 19.88 31.25
N ASP A 811 -22.48 19.36 30.12
CA ASP A 811 -22.49 17.92 29.81
C ASP A 811 -21.18 17.18 30.15
N ILE A 812 -20.18 17.84 30.72
CA ILE A 812 -18.86 17.22 31.02
C ILE A 812 -18.98 16.14 32.08
N TYR A 813 -18.18 15.09 32.03
CA TYR A 813 -18.27 14.02 33.04
C TYR A 813 -17.76 14.48 34.42
N PHE A 814 -16.59 15.12 34.51
CA PHE A 814 -16.06 15.63 35.79
C PHE A 814 -16.43 17.11 36.00
N ALA A 815 -17.17 17.37 37.06
CA ALA A 815 -17.52 18.70 37.51
C ALA A 815 -16.66 19.12 38.72
N CYS A 816 -16.45 20.42 38.91
CA CYS A 816 -15.71 20.92 40.07
C CYS A 816 -16.48 20.69 41.38
N ASP A 817 -15.79 20.29 42.44
CA ASP A 817 -16.36 20.11 43.78
C ASP A 817 -15.86 21.22 44.73
N PHE A 818 -16.67 21.60 45.72
CA PHE A 818 -16.27 22.62 46.71
C PHE A 818 -15.62 22.01 47.96
N ILE A 819 -16.37 21.27 48.79
CA ILE A 819 -15.83 20.61 50.00
C ILE A 819 -15.99 19.10 49.92
N ARG A 820 -14.89 18.37 50.17
CA ARG A 820 -14.88 16.96 50.54
C ARG A 820 -14.61 16.84 52.05
N ALA A 821 -15.52 16.19 52.76
CA ALA A 821 -15.45 16.04 54.21
C ALA A 821 -15.31 14.57 54.63
N TYR A 822 -14.41 14.34 55.59
CA TYR A 822 -14.21 13.08 56.29
C TYR A 822 -14.89 13.09 57.67
N PRO A 823 -15.10 11.93 58.33
CA PRO A 823 -15.82 11.86 59.60
C PRO A 823 -15.29 12.80 60.68
N GLU A 824 -16.17 13.21 61.60
CA GLU A 824 -15.94 14.18 62.68
C GLU A 824 -15.79 15.64 62.21
N ALA A 825 -16.09 15.93 60.94
CA ALA A 825 -16.10 17.29 60.41
C ALA A 825 -17.35 18.08 60.82
N LYS A 826 -17.14 19.31 61.30
CA LYS A 826 -18.16 20.33 61.54
C LYS A 826 -18.10 21.37 60.42
N ILE A 827 -19.16 21.48 59.64
CA ILE A 827 -19.24 22.32 58.44
C ILE A 827 -20.36 23.36 58.63
N THR A 828 -19.99 24.63 58.52
CA THR A 828 -20.95 25.74 58.46
C THR A 828 -20.76 26.48 57.13
N MET A 829 -21.84 26.63 56.36
CA MET A 829 -21.84 27.40 55.12
C MET A 829 -22.92 28.48 55.21
N ASN A 830 -22.51 29.75 55.33
CA ASN A 830 -23.43 30.87 55.46
C ASN A 830 -23.26 31.85 54.29
N ASN A 831 -24.36 32.21 53.63
CA ASN A 831 -24.38 33.24 52.61
C ASN A 831 -23.37 33.01 51.48
N ASN A 832 -23.16 31.78 51.02
CA ASN A 832 -22.31 31.51 49.86
C ASN A 832 -23.16 31.46 48.57
N THR A 833 -22.52 31.68 47.43
CA THR A 833 -23.14 31.54 46.10
C THR A 833 -22.38 30.49 45.31
N PHE A 834 -23.01 29.35 45.03
CA PHE A 834 -22.46 28.26 44.24
C PHE A 834 -23.21 28.17 42.92
N GLN A 835 -22.48 28.20 41.81
CA GLN A 835 -23.04 28.12 40.46
C GLN A 835 -22.23 27.11 39.65
N GLY A 836 -22.87 26.19 38.94
CA GLY A 836 -22.16 25.35 37.96
C GLY A 836 -21.20 24.32 38.55
N ILE A 837 -21.42 23.81 39.76
CA ILE A 837 -20.52 22.86 40.40
C ILE A 837 -21.10 21.44 40.45
N GLY A 838 -20.22 20.45 40.50
CA GLY A 838 -20.58 19.05 40.73
C GLY A 838 -21.22 18.90 42.11
N ARG A 839 -20.42 19.09 43.16
CA ARG A 839 -20.87 18.92 44.55
C ARG A 839 -20.51 20.12 45.39
N VAL A 840 -21.49 20.68 46.10
CA VAL A 840 -21.22 21.66 47.16
C VAL A 840 -20.51 20.96 48.33
N LEU A 841 -21.00 19.78 48.72
CA LEU A 841 -20.42 18.96 49.79
C LEU A 841 -20.41 17.47 49.43
N GLU A 842 -19.24 16.85 49.42
CA GLU A 842 -19.04 15.40 49.30
C GLU A 842 -18.66 14.83 50.67
N LEU A 843 -19.41 13.82 51.15
CA LEU A 843 -19.13 13.10 52.39
C LEU A 843 -18.46 11.76 52.07
N VAL A 844 -17.30 11.49 52.68
CA VAL A 844 -16.49 10.29 52.37
C VAL A 844 -16.04 9.60 53.65
N TYR A 845 -16.29 8.28 53.77
CA TYR A 845 -15.87 7.48 54.93
C TYR A 845 -15.47 6.05 54.53
N ARG A 846 -14.70 5.39 55.41
CA ARG A 846 -14.28 3.99 55.22
C ARG A 846 -15.34 2.98 55.66
N SER A 847 -15.34 1.83 55.00
CA SER A 847 -16.08 0.66 55.48
C SER A 847 -15.61 0.26 56.88
N GLY A 848 -16.48 0.39 57.88
CA GLY A 848 -16.23 -0.02 59.27
C GLY A 848 -16.37 1.10 60.31
N VAL A 849 -16.29 2.37 59.90
CA VAL A 849 -16.51 3.53 60.78
C VAL A 849 -17.97 3.97 60.67
N THR A 850 -18.59 4.32 61.80
CA THR A 850 -19.92 4.96 61.79
C THR A 850 -19.71 6.45 61.56
N PRO A 851 -20.06 6.99 60.38
CA PRO A 851 -19.73 8.37 60.05
C PRO A 851 -20.52 9.36 60.91
N HIS A 852 -19.84 10.34 61.50
CA HIS A 852 -20.43 11.48 62.17
C HIS A 852 -20.09 12.78 61.46
N TYR A 853 -21.09 13.62 61.20
CA TYR A 853 -20.93 14.95 60.61
C TYR A 853 -21.89 15.94 61.26
N GLU A 854 -21.47 17.20 61.42
CA GLU A 854 -22.34 18.31 61.79
C GLU A 854 -22.35 19.33 60.65
N VAL A 855 -23.45 19.45 59.90
CA VAL A 855 -23.57 20.32 58.73
C VAL A 855 -24.69 21.32 58.92
N ASN A 856 -24.37 22.61 58.81
CA ASN A 856 -25.33 23.71 58.79
C ASN A 856 -25.10 24.60 57.57
N MET A 857 -26.11 24.72 56.70
CA MET A 857 -26.08 25.54 55.50
C MET A 857 -27.19 26.59 55.58
N THR A 858 -26.86 27.86 55.72
CA THR A 858 -27.84 28.95 55.87
C THR A 858 -27.68 30.01 54.78
N ASN A 859 -28.79 30.46 54.19
CA ASN A 859 -28.80 31.58 53.22
C ASN A 859 -27.88 31.41 52.01
N ASN A 860 -27.60 30.20 51.53
CA ASN A 860 -26.76 30.01 50.34
C ASN A 860 -27.60 30.02 49.05
N ILE A 861 -27.03 30.52 47.95
CA ILE A 861 -27.53 30.30 46.59
C ILE A 861 -26.81 29.08 46.02
N ILE A 862 -27.56 28.14 45.44
CA ILE A 862 -27.04 26.96 44.76
C ILE A 862 -27.77 26.81 43.43
N SER A 863 -27.04 26.98 42.32
CA SER A 863 -27.64 26.95 40.99
C SER A 863 -26.84 26.13 39.98
N ASN A 864 -27.52 25.56 38.99
CA ASN A 864 -26.94 24.86 37.84
C ASN A 864 -25.90 23.81 38.25
N SER A 865 -26.21 23.03 39.30
CA SER A 865 -25.24 22.15 39.97
C SER A 865 -25.78 20.72 40.04
N ARG A 866 -24.94 19.72 40.32
CA ARG A 866 -25.45 18.33 40.40
C ARG A 866 -25.99 17.99 41.78
N PHE A 867 -25.20 18.24 42.81
CA PHE A 867 -25.49 17.84 44.19
C PHE A 867 -25.25 19.00 45.17
N ILE A 868 -26.18 19.17 46.13
CA ILE A 868 -25.91 19.96 47.34
C ILE A 868 -25.06 19.11 48.29
N ILE A 869 -25.55 17.92 48.63
CA ILE A 869 -24.80 16.97 49.46
C ILE A 869 -24.81 15.59 48.81
N GLU A 870 -23.62 15.07 48.51
CA GLU A 870 -23.43 13.69 48.07
C GLU A 870 -22.77 12.85 49.17
N ASN A 871 -23.37 11.71 49.49
CA ASN A 871 -22.71 10.66 50.25
C ASN A 871 -21.95 9.71 49.29
N GLY A 872 -20.70 10.05 49.02
CA GLY A 872 -19.84 9.45 47.99
C GLY A 872 -19.02 8.23 48.43
N SER A 873 -19.38 7.58 49.54
CA SER A 873 -18.58 6.48 50.09
C SER A 873 -18.60 5.22 49.22
N TYR A 874 -17.41 4.81 48.74
CA TYR A 874 -17.18 3.65 47.89
C TYR A 874 -17.22 2.33 48.67
N GLY A 875 -18.43 1.86 49.02
CA GLY A 875 -18.65 0.56 49.67
C GLY A 875 -19.90 -0.13 49.13
N SER A 876 -19.90 -1.47 49.09
CA SER A 876 -21.06 -2.27 48.65
C SER A 876 -22.30 -2.14 49.54
N THR A 877 -22.13 -1.56 50.74
CA THR A 877 -23.21 -1.22 51.68
C THR A 877 -22.87 0.08 52.38
N LEU A 878 -23.67 1.13 52.12
CA LEU A 878 -23.61 2.39 52.85
C LEU A 878 -23.93 2.15 54.34
N LYS A 879 -23.20 2.83 55.22
CA LYS A 879 -23.47 2.82 56.67
C LYS A 879 -24.45 3.94 57.02
N ASP A 880 -25.29 3.69 58.03
CA ASP A 880 -26.08 4.75 58.65
C ASP A 880 -25.15 5.75 59.34
N PHE A 881 -25.50 7.03 59.24
CA PHE A 881 -24.86 8.09 60.00
C PHE A 881 -25.09 7.92 61.51
N SER A 882 -24.12 8.37 62.33
CA SER A 882 -24.26 8.36 63.78
C SER A 882 -25.50 9.16 64.22
N ALA A 883 -26.11 8.78 65.34
CA ALA A 883 -27.31 9.46 65.85
C ALA A 883 -27.08 10.94 66.20
N ALA A 884 -25.83 11.34 66.43
CA ALA A 884 -25.44 12.72 66.70
C ALA A 884 -25.28 13.55 65.41
N SER A 885 -25.25 12.93 64.23
CA SER A 885 -25.04 13.64 62.97
C SER A 885 -26.21 14.57 62.67
N THR A 886 -25.89 15.78 62.19
CA THR A 886 -26.88 16.80 61.85
C THR A 886 -26.63 17.35 60.46
N PHE A 887 -27.70 17.59 59.71
CA PHE A 887 -27.67 18.13 58.34
C PHE A 887 -28.81 19.14 58.20
N ASN A 888 -28.57 20.38 58.62
CA ASN A 888 -29.59 21.44 58.60
C ASN A 888 -29.35 22.39 57.44
N LEU A 889 -30.37 22.60 56.62
CA LEU A 889 -30.38 23.55 55.52
C LEU A 889 -31.48 24.58 55.77
N ILE A 890 -31.12 25.84 55.97
CA ILE A 890 -32.02 26.91 56.40
C ILE A 890 -31.99 28.05 55.36
N ASN A 891 -33.15 28.42 54.82
CA ASN A 891 -33.30 29.56 53.88
C ASN A 891 -32.30 29.55 52.70
N ASN A 892 -31.99 28.38 52.12
CA ASN A 892 -31.17 28.34 50.91
C ASN A 892 -32.03 28.53 49.66
N LEU A 893 -31.49 29.18 48.63
CA LEU A 893 -32.12 29.31 47.32
C LEU A 893 -31.51 28.28 46.38
N ILE A 894 -32.34 27.40 45.83
CA ILE A 894 -31.92 26.25 45.02
C ILE A 894 -32.58 26.36 43.63
N PHE A 895 -31.78 26.27 42.57
CA PHE A 895 -32.25 26.33 41.19
C PHE A 895 -31.49 25.35 40.31
N GLU A 896 -32.17 24.61 39.44
CA GLU A 896 -31.52 23.67 38.51
C GLU A 896 -30.42 22.80 39.16
N VAL A 897 -30.78 22.18 40.29
CA VAL A 897 -29.93 21.18 40.94
C VAL A 897 -30.46 19.78 40.62
N GLU A 898 -29.68 18.98 39.91
CA GLU A 898 -30.13 17.69 39.36
C GLU A 898 -30.61 16.72 40.45
N THR A 899 -29.73 16.44 41.41
CA THR A 899 -29.98 15.53 42.52
C THR A 899 -29.49 16.20 43.81
N PRO A 900 -30.29 17.09 44.44
CA PRO A 900 -29.84 17.90 45.58
C PRO A 900 -29.19 17.08 46.70
N PHE A 901 -29.73 15.88 46.98
CA PHE A 901 -29.21 14.97 48.00
C PHE A 901 -29.07 13.57 47.44
N PHE A 902 -27.86 13.02 47.48
CA PHE A 902 -27.59 11.65 47.03
C PHE A 902 -27.15 10.77 48.20
N ASN A 903 -27.83 9.62 48.38
CA ASN A 903 -27.51 8.63 49.41
C ASN A 903 -27.50 9.18 50.86
N MET A 904 -28.28 10.21 51.13
CA MET A 904 -28.37 10.87 52.45
C MET A 904 -29.28 10.17 53.46
N LEU A 905 -29.96 9.08 53.06
CA LEU A 905 -30.84 8.28 53.93
C LEU A 905 -31.92 9.12 54.66
N ASN A 906 -32.39 10.20 54.02
CA ASN A 906 -33.37 11.15 54.56
C ASN A 906 -32.95 11.81 55.89
N LYS A 907 -31.65 11.99 56.13
CA LYS A 907 -31.13 12.67 57.32
C LYS A 907 -31.08 14.20 57.20
N GLN A 908 -31.20 14.73 55.99
CA GLN A 908 -31.24 16.16 55.73
C GLN A 908 -32.54 16.79 56.23
N LYS A 909 -32.44 17.96 56.85
CA LYS A 909 -33.57 18.78 57.31
C LYS A 909 -33.52 20.14 56.65
N GLU A 910 -34.44 20.36 55.73
CA GLU A 910 -34.61 21.63 55.03
C GLU A 910 -35.69 22.48 55.71
N THR A 911 -35.45 23.78 55.89
CA THR A 911 -36.40 24.72 56.50
C THR A 911 -36.31 26.07 55.80
N GLY A 912 -37.40 26.52 55.17
CA GLY A 912 -37.46 27.83 54.52
C GLY A 912 -36.66 27.99 53.22
N SER A 913 -36.10 26.91 52.67
CA SER A 913 -35.44 26.95 51.36
C SER A 913 -36.42 27.31 50.24
N VAL A 914 -35.95 28.09 49.26
CA VAL A 914 -36.72 28.61 48.12
C VAL A 914 -36.26 27.92 46.84
N LEU A 915 -37.22 27.45 46.03
CA LEU A 915 -36.94 26.88 44.70
C LEU A 915 -37.32 27.90 43.62
N ALA A 916 -36.36 28.70 43.17
CA ALA A 916 -36.58 29.75 42.19
C ALA A 916 -35.27 30.11 41.49
N ASP A 917 -35.34 30.64 40.27
CA ASP A 917 -34.19 31.21 39.57
C ASP A 917 -33.59 32.35 40.41
N PRO A 918 -32.30 32.30 40.80
CA PRO A 918 -31.66 33.36 41.56
C PRO A 918 -31.48 34.67 40.77
N LEU A 919 -31.62 34.65 39.43
CA LEU A 919 -31.43 35.83 38.58
C LEU A 919 -30.09 36.53 38.85
N ILE A 920 -29.00 35.75 38.86
CA ILE A 920 -27.63 36.23 39.08
C ILE A 920 -26.77 36.10 37.82
N ASN A 921 -25.71 36.91 37.71
CA ASN A 921 -24.69 36.71 36.68
C ASN A 921 -23.60 35.70 37.12
N TYR A 922 -22.67 35.39 36.21
CA TYR A 922 -21.58 34.43 36.48
C TYR A 922 -20.65 34.83 37.64
N LEU A 923 -20.63 36.10 38.06
CA LEU A 923 -19.88 36.60 39.22
C LEU A 923 -20.71 36.59 40.51
N GLY A 924 -21.97 36.14 40.44
CA GLY A 924 -22.88 36.02 41.57
C GLY A 924 -23.73 37.26 41.87
N TYR A 925 -23.63 38.33 41.07
CA TYR A 925 -24.40 39.57 41.29
C TYR A 925 -25.86 39.40 40.89
N GLN A 926 -26.76 39.80 41.78
CA GLN A 926 -28.21 39.68 41.61
C GLN A 926 -28.76 40.77 40.68
N GLN A 927 -29.78 40.40 39.90
CA GLN A 927 -30.63 41.34 39.17
C GLN A 927 -31.70 41.92 40.10
N ALA A 928 -32.24 43.09 39.74
CA ALA A 928 -33.16 43.86 40.59
C ALA A 928 -34.48 43.15 40.96
N ASN A 929 -34.84 42.06 40.28
CA ASN A 929 -36.02 41.25 40.56
C ASN A 929 -35.68 39.87 41.12
N SER A 930 -34.45 39.68 41.61
CA SER A 930 -34.03 38.41 42.22
C SER A 930 -34.87 38.07 43.45
N PRO A 931 -35.32 36.81 43.59
CA PRO A 931 -36.02 36.34 44.79
C PRO A 931 -35.10 36.21 46.03
N SER A 932 -33.78 36.38 45.86
CA SER A 932 -32.82 36.35 46.96
C SER A 932 -32.74 37.66 47.75
N ILE A 933 -33.31 38.75 47.23
CA ILE A 933 -33.23 40.09 47.82
C ILE A 933 -34.17 40.16 49.03
N ASP A 934 -33.65 40.60 50.19
CA ASP A 934 -34.38 40.81 51.43
C ASP A 934 -35.19 39.59 51.92
N THR A 935 -34.69 38.37 51.69
CA THR A 935 -35.40 37.11 52.06
C THR A 935 -34.63 36.15 52.96
N GLY A 936 -33.39 36.45 53.33
CA GLY A 936 -32.54 35.59 54.15
C GLY A 936 -32.95 35.52 55.62
N ALA A 937 -32.57 34.42 56.27
CA ALA A 937 -32.70 34.25 57.71
C ALA A 937 -31.76 35.20 58.46
N ASP A 938 -32.23 35.77 59.57
CA ASP A 938 -31.43 36.64 60.44
C ASP A 938 -30.26 35.85 61.05
N ILE A 939 -29.06 36.16 60.55
CA ILE A 939 -27.79 35.64 61.06
C ILE A 939 -26.85 36.81 61.31
N THR A 940 -25.95 36.66 62.28
CA THR A 940 -25.01 37.71 62.70
C THR A 940 -23.84 37.86 61.70
N LEU A 941 -24.12 38.31 60.48
CA LEU A 941 -23.13 38.74 59.49
C LEU A 941 -23.27 40.24 59.24
N SER A 942 -22.16 40.97 59.27
CA SER A 942 -22.15 42.43 59.14
C SER A 942 -21.73 42.95 57.76
N ILE A 943 -21.07 42.12 56.95
CA ILE A 943 -20.57 42.49 55.62
C ILE A 943 -20.79 41.37 54.60
N ASP A 944 -20.87 41.72 53.31
CA ASP A 944 -20.92 40.81 52.16
C ASP A 944 -19.52 40.45 51.62
N ILE A 945 -19.43 39.76 50.48
CA ILE A 945 -18.16 39.44 49.81
C ILE A 945 -17.35 40.66 49.36
N ASN A 946 -18.00 41.80 49.09
CA ASN A 946 -17.36 43.04 48.66
C ASN A 946 -17.01 43.96 49.83
N GLY A 947 -17.37 43.58 51.06
CA GLY A 947 -17.21 44.41 52.26
C GLY A 947 -18.35 45.42 52.46
N THR A 948 -19.43 45.31 51.69
CA THR A 948 -20.65 46.10 51.82
C THR A 948 -21.35 45.73 53.13
N GLU A 949 -21.81 46.72 53.90
CA GLU A 949 -22.62 46.46 55.10
C GLU A 949 -23.92 45.74 54.76
N ARG A 950 -24.35 44.81 55.62
CA ARG A 950 -25.63 44.09 55.51
C ARG A 950 -26.31 43.95 56.87
N PRO A 951 -27.65 43.90 56.96
CA PRO A 951 -28.61 43.94 55.85
C PRO A 951 -28.83 45.37 55.29
N LEU A 952 -29.19 45.47 54.01
CA LEU A 952 -29.62 46.70 53.35
C LEU A 952 -30.99 46.50 52.68
N ASP A 953 -31.80 47.57 52.65
CA ASP A 953 -32.99 47.65 51.80
C ASP A 953 -32.53 47.95 50.36
N GLY A 954 -31.98 46.94 49.70
CA GLY A 954 -31.25 47.08 48.44
C GLY A 954 -32.13 47.52 47.28
N ASP A 955 -33.41 47.14 47.30
CA ASP A 955 -34.40 47.47 46.28
C ASP A 955 -35.32 48.66 46.65
N ASN A 956 -35.12 49.26 47.84
CA ASN A 956 -35.91 50.36 48.41
C ASN A 956 -37.40 50.03 48.56
N ASN A 957 -37.76 48.77 48.83
CA ASN A 957 -39.14 48.35 49.06
C ASN A 957 -39.60 48.54 50.53
N GLY A 958 -38.68 48.92 51.43
CA GLY A 958 -38.92 49.15 52.85
C GLY A 958 -38.67 47.93 53.75
N SER A 959 -38.33 46.77 53.17
CA SER A 959 -37.82 45.59 53.87
C SER A 959 -36.34 45.73 54.11
N LYS A 960 -35.83 45.18 55.21
CA LYS A 960 -34.40 45.20 55.54
C LYS A 960 -34.02 43.88 56.18
N LEU A 961 -33.84 42.86 55.33
CA LEU A 961 -33.39 41.54 55.71
C LEU A 961 -32.09 41.24 54.96
N ILE A 962 -31.31 40.27 55.45
CA ILE A 962 -30.08 39.89 54.75
C ILE A 962 -30.46 39.20 53.44
N ASP A 963 -29.74 39.48 52.36
CA ASP A 963 -29.94 38.75 51.11
C ASP A 963 -29.48 37.30 51.24
N ILE A 964 -30.12 36.39 50.49
CA ILE A 964 -29.60 35.04 50.29
C ILE A 964 -28.41 35.14 49.31
N GLY A 965 -27.29 34.48 49.64
CA GLY A 965 -26.06 34.49 48.83
C GLY A 965 -24.97 35.45 49.34
N ALA A 966 -23.86 35.47 48.61
CA ALA A 966 -22.62 36.13 49.02
C ALA A 966 -22.61 37.65 48.86
N ILE A 967 -23.49 38.21 48.03
CA ILE A 967 -23.53 39.62 47.65
C ILE A 967 -24.77 40.26 48.25
N GLU A 968 -24.61 41.48 48.77
CA GLU A 968 -25.74 42.34 49.16
C GLU A 968 -26.13 43.18 47.95
N PHE A 969 -27.39 43.11 47.56
CA PHE A 969 -27.94 43.85 46.45
C PHE A 969 -28.04 45.33 46.78
N GLN A 970 -27.72 46.17 45.80
CA GLN A 970 -27.94 47.60 45.84
C GLN A 970 -28.37 48.07 44.46
N ILE A 971 -29.46 48.83 44.38
CA ILE A 971 -29.77 49.61 43.17
C ILE A 971 -28.66 50.64 42.98
N ASN A 972 -27.91 50.51 41.88
CA ASN A 972 -26.93 51.51 41.44
C ASN A 972 -27.58 52.85 41.07
#